data_AF-A0A9P4NPV4-F1
#
_entry.id   AF-A0A9P4NPV4-F1
#
_cell.length_a   1.000
_cell.length_b   1.000
_cell.length_c   1.000
_cell.angle_alpha   90.00
_cell.angle_beta   90.00
_cell.angle_gamma   90.00
#
_symmetry.space_group_name_H-M   'P 1'
#
loop_
_entity.id
_entity.type
_entity.pdbx_description
1 polymer ?
#
loop_
_entity_poly.entity_id
_entity_poly.type
_entity_poly.pdbx_seq_one_letter_code
_entity_poly.pdbx_strand_id
1 'polypeptide(L)'
;MSLFDKLHSHAHKLGSVIKDKISVADVHSHTHDDDSCHPGAHDAHSDNRYYSFCPIREGNDVKWYVDACGYMWAVSVALEQARESIWILDWWLSPELYLRRPPAKNEKYRIDNMLEAAAERGVKVNIIVYKEVTQALTRKLLTPHVPDYLHSLLPSSTDWFTRGLTKAGLWAVFQSMEVLEQEKPLIEPPISVSSSHTKHALEDLHPNICVFRHPDHLPDKQNVAADFISGLQNIKLSAANAAKLPQNSLAALYGTTADSVLYWAHHEKLCLVDGMTAFMGGLDLCYGRWDTNQHSIADAHPGDLSKIVFPGQDYNNSRVMDFQDVVHWQNNKLDRTQNSRMGWTDVSLCIRGPLCNDLKSHFVERWNFIYNEKYRIRKDDRYSLLENTSMPAQQAYNPGGFPSGPTARSGEDYGDRGFVDDESERGMFDSGGRFGGFKEKLKQKVDAEAHKYGAGFGGMQHDHHAGQGVGGSPYGLTGAAIQLNRSCAKWSNGCDIEHSIANAYIETIKNSEHFVYIENQFFITATVDKQKPIKNRIGAAIVERIIRAARNGERYKMIVVMPAVPAFAGDLRADDALATRAIMEFQYDSINRGGHSIYETIARAGFNPMEYIRFYNLRNYDRINSSGAMAKVEQASGVAYEDARKQYDEQHEGQRGYQPYNPGPYELSGNAPPQQGGYAPQQNYPPPPPGPPPMQQQGYGDAPQYAGTNPLGDYQAAAANVGGTMASGRWDSVAECYMLNGEDIRNVPWEGGNVSEIDAFVTEELYIHSKLLIADDRIVICGSANLNDRSQLGDHDSEIAVVIEDHTPLESRMNGQPYRASKFAASLRRQIFRKHLGLLKSQNYESPGPNGEPVGVPNDYDYGSREDSVVIDPLAEGFHVLWNEQAKTNTDVFAKVFHPVPYDGVRNWKDYDEWYENHFALPDPKDKNKKVGKYKVGHVVSEMFPGGVREVKEELSKVRGTLVEMPLLFLKEEDIAKEGISLNAFTEDVYT
;
A
#
# COMPACT_ATOMS: atom_id res chain seq x y z
N MET A 1 -29.42 -45.09 -2.45
CA MET A 1 -29.94 -44.31 -3.59
C MET A 1 -31.17 -43.55 -3.11
N SER A 2 -30.95 -42.29 -2.75
CA SER A 2 -31.93 -41.45 -2.03
C SER A 2 -32.54 -40.42 -3.00
N LEU A 3 -33.60 -39.75 -2.55
CA LEU A 3 -34.33 -38.69 -3.26
C LEU A 3 -33.42 -37.58 -3.83
N PHE A 4 -32.20 -37.43 -3.29
CA PHE A 4 -31.14 -36.53 -3.80
C PHE A 4 -30.65 -36.89 -5.20
N ASP A 5 -30.49 -38.18 -5.53
CA ASP A 5 -29.97 -38.64 -6.83
C ASP A 5 -30.96 -38.35 -7.98
N LYS A 6 -32.27 -38.28 -7.66
CA LYS A 6 -33.33 -37.95 -8.63
C LYS A 6 -33.49 -36.45 -8.88
N LEU A 7 -33.19 -35.61 -7.88
CA LEU A 7 -33.17 -34.15 -8.01
C LEU A 7 -31.94 -33.66 -8.79
N HIS A 8 -30.78 -34.30 -8.59
CA HIS A 8 -29.55 -33.91 -9.27
C HIS A 8 -29.59 -34.19 -10.79
N SER A 9 -30.20 -35.31 -11.22
CA SER A 9 -30.33 -35.62 -12.65
C SER A 9 -31.35 -34.75 -13.40
N HIS A 10 -32.31 -34.12 -12.70
CA HIS A 10 -33.26 -33.18 -13.28
C HIS A 10 -32.70 -31.75 -13.40
N ALA A 11 -31.87 -31.31 -12.45
CA ALA A 11 -31.18 -30.03 -12.54
C ALA A 11 -30.17 -29.99 -13.71
N HIS A 12 -29.45 -31.10 -13.95
CA HIS A 12 -28.51 -31.22 -15.07
C HIS A 12 -29.17 -31.19 -16.45
N LYS A 13 -30.45 -31.61 -16.55
CA LYS A 13 -31.22 -31.57 -17.81
C LYS A 13 -31.87 -30.22 -18.09
N LEU A 14 -32.07 -29.38 -17.07
CA LEU A 14 -32.64 -28.04 -17.24
C LEU A 14 -31.55 -27.00 -17.58
N GLY A 15 -30.34 -27.18 -17.03
CA GLY A 15 -29.17 -26.32 -17.30
C GLY A 15 -28.66 -26.41 -18.74
N SER A 16 -28.72 -27.58 -19.38
CA SER A 16 -28.29 -27.73 -20.78
C SER A 16 -29.27 -27.13 -21.80
N VAL A 17 -30.56 -27.08 -21.47
CA VAL A 17 -31.61 -26.55 -22.38
C VAL A 17 -31.68 -25.01 -22.35
N ILE A 18 -31.20 -24.37 -21.28
CA ILE A 18 -31.09 -22.91 -21.20
C ILE A 18 -29.81 -22.42 -21.89
N LYS A 19 -28.73 -23.22 -21.89
CA LYS A 19 -27.46 -22.90 -22.56
C LYS A 19 -27.57 -22.88 -24.09
N ASP A 20 -28.43 -23.73 -24.68
CA ASP A 20 -28.64 -23.80 -26.14
C ASP A 20 -29.67 -22.78 -26.68
N LYS A 21 -30.41 -22.06 -25.81
CA LYS A 21 -31.41 -21.06 -26.22
C LYS A 21 -30.96 -19.60 -26.07
N ILE A 22 -29.78 -19.35 -25.51
CA ILE A 22 -29.21 -18.01 -25.33
C ILE A 22 -28.08 -17.74 -26.36
N SER A 23 -27.74 -18.69 -27.24
CA SER A 23 -26.64 -18.56 -28.22
C SER A 23 -27.05 -18.09 -29.63
N VAL A 24 -28.28 -17.60 -29.85
CA VAL A 24 -28.70 -17.09 -31.18
C VAL A 24 -29.53 -15.82 -31.04
N ALA A 25 -28.90 -14.72 -30.64
CA ALA A 25 -29.31 -13.35 -30.97
C ALA A 25 -28.17 -12.40 -30.59
N ASP A 26 -27.20 -12.25 -31.49
CA ASP A 26 -26.70 -10.94 -31.94
C ASP A 26 -25.41 -11.15 -32.75
N VAL A 27 -25.61 -11.19 -34.07
CA VAL A 27 -24.55 -11.14 -35.07
C VAL A 27 -24.75 -9.85 -35.86
N HIS A 28 -23.84 -8.91 -35.62
CA HIS A 28 -23.39 -7.78 -36.45
C HIS A 28 -24.39 -6.71 -36.94
N SER A 29 -24.05 -5.44 -36.67
CA SER A 29 -23.64 -4.51 -37.74
C SER A 29 -23.02 -3.22 -37.18
N HIS A 30 -21.77 -2.94 -37.56
CA HIS A 30 -21.27 -1.57 -37.65
C HIS A 30 -21.96 -0.87 -38.81
N THR A 31 -22.48 0.35 -38.59
CA THR A 31 -22.60 1.42 -39.61
C THR A 31 -22.87 2.74 -38.87
N HIS A 32 -22.06 3.75 -39.18
CA HIS A 32 -22.27 5.14 -38.78
C HIS A 32 -23.47 5.73 -39.55
N ASP A 33 -24.27 6.58 -38.90
CA ASP A 33 -24.46 7.99 -39.29
C ASP A 33 -25.49 8.72 -38.37
N ASP A 34 -25.07 9.92 -37.94
CA ASP A 34 -25.77 11.14 -37.53
C ASP A 34 -27.12 11.10 -36.75
N ASP A 35 -27.13 11.71 -35.55
CA ASP A 35 -27.65 13.09 -35.45
C ASP A 35 -27.35 13.80 -34.10
N SER A 36 -26.77 15.00 -34.23
CA SER A 36 -26.66 16.11 -33.26
C SER A 36 -25.68 16.01 -32.07
N CYS A 37 -24.39 15.92 -32.41
CA CYS A 37 -23.30 16.27 -31.51
C CYS A 37 -23.20 17.81 -31.36
N HIS A 38 -23.16 18.31 -30.11
CA HIS A 38 -22.74 19.69 -29.86
C HIS A 38 -21.24 19.84 -30.22
N PRO A 39 -20.86 20.74 -31.16
CA PRO A 39 -19.46 20.91 -31.51
C PRO A 39 -18.79 21.80 -30.46
N GLY A 40 -17.93 21.22 -29.60
CA GLY A 40 -17.23 22.01 -28.58
C GLY A 40 -16.32 21.30 -27.56
N ALA A 41 -16.18 19.97 -27.56
CA ALA A 41 -15.19 19.28 -26.73
C ALA A 41 -14.59 18.11 -27.53
N HIS A 42 -13.54 18.41 -28.30
CA HIS A 42 -12.62 17.35 -28.75
C HIS A 42 -11.99 16.71 -27.50
N ASP A 43 -11.82 15.38 -27.50
CA ASP A 43 -11.05 14.61 -26.51
C ASP A 43 -9.70 15.31 -26.24
N ALA A 44 -9.63 16.12 -25.19
CA ALA A 44 -8.52 17.06 -24.99
C ALA A 44 -7.17 16.38 -24.68
N HIS A 45 -7.17 15.05 -24.55
CA HIS A 45 -6.04 14.24 -24.11
C HIS A 45 -5.68 13.09 -25.08
N SER A 46 -6.36 12.96 -26.23
CA SER A 46 -6.09 11.88 -27.20
C SER A 46 -4.65 11.86 -27.72
N ASP A 47 -3.96 13.00 -27.64
CA ASP A 47 -2.64 13.22 -28.24
C ASP A 47 -1.49 12.85 -27.28
N ASN A 48 -1.76 12.62 -25.99
CA ASN A 48 -0.75 12.21 -25.03
C ASN A 48 -0.53 10.69 -25.08
N ARG A 49 0.71 10.25 -24.81
CA ARG A 49 1.05 8.83 -24.65
C ARG A 49 0.10 8.17 -23.62
N TYR A 50 -0.34 6.95 -23.93
CA TYR A 50 -1.30 6.16 -23.14
C TYR A 50 -2.70 6.77 -23.00
N TYR A 51 -3.02 7.84 -23.73
CA TYR A 51 -4.22 8.66 -23.55
C TYR A 51 -4.32 9.26 -22.14
N SER A 52 -3.17 9.51 -21.50
CA SER A 52 -3.12 10.16 -20.19
C SER A 52 -3.55 11.63 -20.28
N PHE A 53 -4.21 12.13 -19.25
CA PHE A 53 -4.45 13.57 -19.10
C PHE A 53 -3.14 14.40 -19.07
N CYS A 54 -2.02 13.77 -18.74
CA CYS A 54 -0.72 14.40 -18.56
C CYS A 54 0.27 14.00 -19.67
N PRO A 55 1.01 14.95 -20.28
CA PRO A 55 2.13 14.64 -21.16
C PRO A 55 3.34 14.12 -20.37
N ILE A 56 4.36 13.64 -21.08
CA ILE A 56 5.65 13.30 -20.47
C ILE A 56 6.32 14.58 -19.95
N ARG A 57 6.85 14.54 -18.72
CA ARG A 57 7.62 15.61 -18.10
C ARG A 57 9.10 15.24 -18.05
N GLU A 58 9.94 16.09 -18.60
CA GLU A 58 11.40 15.96 -18.52
C GLU A 58 11.96 16.67 -17.28
N GLY A 59 13.17 16.28 -16.87
CA GLY A 59 13.92 16.99 -15.83
C GLY A 59 13.37 16.77 -14.41
N ASN A 60 12.80 15.60 -14.13
CA ASN A 60 12.38 15.24 -12.77
C ASN A 60 13.51 14.52 -12.03
N ASP A 61 13.70 14.85 -10.77
CA ASP A 61 14.47 14.04 -9.86
C ASP A 61 13.53 13.04 -9.18
N VAL A 62 13.91 11.76 -9.19
CA VAL A 62 13.11 10.68 -8.61
C VAL A 62 13.98 9.73 -7.80
N LYS A 63 13.43 9.27 -6.68
CA LYS A 63 14.07 8.34 -5.76
C LYS A 63 13.11 7.23 -5.40
N TRP A 64 13.60 5.99 -5.38
CA TRP A 64 12.82 4.83 -4.95
C TRP A 64 13.08 4.51 -3.47
N TYR A 65 12.07 3.92 -2.85
CA TYR A 65 12.13 3.30 -1.52
C TYR A 65 11.56 1.89 -1.64
N VAL A 66 12.35 0.92 -1.17
CA VAL A 66 11.89 -0.44 -0.93
C VAL A 66 11.59 -0.54 0.56
N ASP A 67 10.36 -0.91 0.87
CA ASP A 67 9.76 -0.93 2.21
C ASP A 67 9.63 0.46 2.87
N ALA A 68 8.83 0.49 3.93
CA ALA A 68 8.38 1.74 4.52
C ALA A 68 9.42 2.44 5.41
N CYS A 69 10.44 1.76 5.94
CA CYS A 69 11.43 2.37 6.83
C CYS A 69 12.11 3.59 6.19
N GLY A 70 12.59 3.46 4.94
CA GLY A 70 13.21 4.58 4.23
C GLY A 70 12.19 5.63 3.79
N TYR A 71 11.04 5.18 3.30
CA TYR A 71 9.97 6.04 2.80
C TYR A 71 9.40 6.94 3.92
N MET A 72 8.98 6.36 5.04
CA MET A 72 8.37 7.10 6.16
C MET A 72 9.39 8.02 6.85
N TRP A 73 10.68 7.63 6.88
CA TRP A 73 11.74 8.53 7.31
C TRP A 73 11.80 9.77 6.39
N ALA A 74 11.81 9.57 5.08
CA ALA A 74 11.86 10.68 4.11
C ALA A 74 10.61 11.58 4.20
N VAL A 75 9.42 11.00 4.37
CA VAL A 75 8.18 11.75 4.60
C VAL A 75 8.33 12.61 5.87
N SER A 76 8.83 12.06 6.97
CA SER A 76 9.04 12.84 8.20
C SER A 76 9.98 14.03 7.99
N VAL A 77 11.07 13.85 7.23
CA VAL A 77 12.02 14.94 6.92
C VAL A 77 11.30 16.04 6.11
N ALA A 78 10.47 15.67 5.14
CA ALA A 78 9.72 16.63 4.35
C ALA A 78 8.66 17.38 5.18
N LEU A 79 7.94 16.69 6.07
CA LEU A 79 6.95 17.32 6.97
C LEU A 79 7.58 18.29 7.97
N GLU A 80 8.77 18.00 8.51
CA GLU A 80 9.54 18.95 9.34
C GLU A 80 9.93 20.22 8.55
N GLN A 81 10.21 20.05 7.26
CA GLN A 81 10.68 21.12 6.38
C GLN A 81 9.55 21.92 5.70
N ALA A 82 8.30 21.45 5.75
CA ALA A 82 7.15 22.12 5.15
C ALA A 82 7.02 23.59 5.59
N ARG A 83 6.67 24.48 4.66
CA ARG A 83 6.54 25.92 4.88
C ARG A 83 5.20 26.51 4.45
N GLU A 84 4.55 25.94 3.44
CA GLU A 84 3.36 26.50 2.81
C GLU A 84 2.18 25.55 2.88
N SER A 85 2.36 24.30 2.41
CA SER A 85 1.27 23.34 2.34
C SER A 85 1.70 21.89 2.47
N ILE A 86 0.80 21.08 3.02
CA ILE A 86 0.89 19.61 3.03
C ILE A 86 -0.43 19.08 2.50
N TRP A 87 -0.41 18.36 1.39
CA TRP A 87 -1.60 17.74 0.82
C TRP A 87 -1.46 16.22 0.86
N ILE A 88 -2.41 15.53 1.47
CA ILE A 88 -2.38 14.08 1.63
C ILE A 88 -3.64 13.46 1.02
N LEU A 89 -3.45 12.42 0.23
CA LEU A 89 -4.49 11.57 -0.31
C LEU A 89 -4.13 10.14 0.09
N ASP A 90 -4.99 9.48 0.87
CA ASP A 90 -4.76 8.11 1.35
C ASP A 90 -6.06 7.30 1.30
N TRP A 91 -5.94 5.99 1.08
CA TRP A 91 -7.06 5.06 1.28
C TRP A 91 -7.37 4.92 2.77
N TRP A 92 -6.32 4.85 3.59
CA TRP A 92 -6.43 4.91 5.05
C TRP A 92 -5.23 5.66 5.64
N LEU A 93 -5.51 6.61 6.52
CA LEU A 93 -4.50 7.35 7.28
C LEU A 93 -4.75 7.17 8.78
N SER A 94 -3.72 6.71 9.51
CA SER A 94 -3.77 6.57 10.98
C SER A 94 -3.06 7.76 11.63
N PRO A 95 -3.77 8.67 12.33
CA PRO A 95 -3.15 9.84 12.95
C PRO A 95 -2.01 9.49 13.91
N GLU A 96 -2.13 8.37 14.64
CA GLU A 96 -1.19 7.96 15.67
C GLU A 96 -0.05 7.05 15.12
N LEU A 97 0.14 6.98 13.80
CA LEU A 97 1.26 6.24 13.20
C LEU A 97 2.61 6.95 13.48
N TYR A 98 3.62 6.18 13.88
CA TYR A 98 5.00 6.66 14.00
C TYR A 98 5.79 6.49 12.69
N LEU A 99 6.32 7.58 12.16
CA LEU A 99 7.14 7.57 10.94
C LEU A 99 8.59 7.12 11.19
N ARG A 100 9.09 7.24 12.43
CA ARG A 100 10.42 6.76 12.86
C ARG A 100 10.29 5.87 14.09
N ARG A 101 11.18 4.87 14.20
CA ARG A 101 11.13 3.81 15.23
C ARG A 101 12.43 3.71 16.03
N PRO A 102 12.40 3.23 17.29
CA PRO A 102 11.20 2.87 18.07
C PRO A 102 10.46 4.13 18.58
N PRO A 103 9.15 4.04 18.92
CA PRO A 103 8.36 5.17 19.43
C PRO A 103 8.95 5.89 20.63
N ALA A 104 9.54 5.15 21.59
CA ALA A 104 10.15 5.71 22.81
C ALA A 104 11.23 6.78 22.55
N LYS A 105 11.89 6.76 21.38
CA LYS A 105 12.91 7.75 21.00
C LYS A 105 12.39 8.79 20.00
N ASN A 106 11.20 8.57 19.45
CA ASN A 106 10.74 9.20 18.21
C ASN A 106 9.31 9.76 18.32
N GLU A 107 8.86 10.10 19.52
CA GLU A 107 7.47 10.48 19.75
C GLU A 107 6.99 11.69 18.93
N LYS A 108 7.89 12.65 18.72
CA LYS A 108 7.65 13.83 17.86
C LYS A 108 7.41 13.50 16.38
N TYR A 109 7.74 12.28 15.93
CA TYR A 109 7.56 11.82 14.56
C TYR A 109 6.28 10.99 14.37
N ARG A 110 5.35 11.07 15.32
CA ARG A 110 3.97 10.61 15.12
C ARG A 110 3.24 11.58 14.20
N ILE A 111 2.43 11.08 13.27
CA ILE A 111 1.86 11.90 12.17
C ILE A 111 1.05 13.08 12.71
N ASP A 112 0.14 12.85 13.65
CA ASP A 112 -0.63 13.89 14.33
C ASP A 112 0.27 15.02 14.88
N ASN A 113 1.31 14.68 15.64
CA ASN A 113 2.27 15.63 16.21
C ASN A 113 3.00 16.43 15.12
N MET A 114 3.38 15.77 14.01
CA MET A 114 4.08 16.43 12.91
C MET A 114 3.17 17.40 12.14
N LEU A 115 1.92 17.00 11.90
CA LEU A 115 0.93 17.82 11.21
C LEU A 115 0.47 18.99 12.07
N GLU A 116 0.26 18.79 13.37
CA GLU A 116 0.00 19.86 14.34
C GLU A 116 1.15 20.87 14.34
N ALA A 117 2.39 20.41 14.51
CA ALA A 117 3.56 21.29 14.50
C ALA A 117 3.71 22.04 13.17
N ALA A 118 3.39 21.43 12.03
CA ALA A 118 3.37 22.12 10.74
C ALA A 118 2.27 23.19 10.69
N ALA A 119 1.07 22.86 11.14
CA ALA A 119 -0.07 23.75 11.18
C ALA A 119 0.18 24.98 12.09
N GLU A 120 0.84 24.79 13.23
CA GLU A 120 1.32 25.84 14.14
C GLU A 120 2.34 26.79 13.48
N ARG A 121 3.18 26.27 12.58
CA ARG A 121 4.10 27.09 11.76
C ARG A 121 3.38 27.87 10.66
N GLY A 122 2.06 27.69 10.49
CA GLY A 122 1.24 28.35 9.48
C GLY A 122 1.04 27.53 8.19
N VAL A 123 1.54 26.30 8.13
CA VAL A 123 1.35 25.40 6.98
C VAL A 123 -0.12 25.03 6.83
N LYS A 124 -0.66 25.06 5.60
CA LYS A 124 -2.02 24.59 5.29
C LYS A 124 -2.03 23.10 4.99
N VAL A 125 -2.77 22.33 5.78
CA VAL A 125 -2.84 20.88 5.66
C VAL A 125 -4.20 20.48 5.09
N ASN A 126 -4.20 19.89 3.90
CA ASN A 126 -5.42 19.45 3.21
C ASN A 126 -5.35 17.94 2.97
N ILE A 127 -6.32 17.19 3.49
CA ILE A 127 -6.30 15.74 3.46
C ILE A 127 -7.58 15.24 2.80
N ILE A 128 -7.47 14.27 1.91
CA ILE A 128 -8.59 13.48 1.38
C ILE A 128 -8.36 12.03 1.79
N VAL A 129 -9.29 11.47 2.57
CA VAL A 129 -9.30 10.04 2.89
C VAL A 129 -10.53 9.35 2.31
N TYR A 130 -10.39 8.10 1.92
CA TYR A 130 -11.54 7.28 1.53
C TYR A 130 -12.54 7.19 2.70
N LYS A 131 -13.82 7.33 2.38
CA LYS A 131 -14.90 7.11 3.35
C LYS A 131 -15.41 5.68 3.20
N GLU A 132 -15.20 4.87 4.22
CA GLU A 132 -15.65 3.49 4.25
C GLU A 132 -17.17 3.34 4.41
N VAL A 133 -17.70 2.21 3.93
CA VAL A 133 -19.10 1.82 4.15
C VAL A 133 -19.29 1.38 5.60
N THR A 134 -19.81 2.28 6.45
CA THR A 134 -20.05 1.99 7.88
C THR A 134 -21.23 1.04 8.13
N GLN A 135 -21.18 0.26 9.23
CA GLN A 135 -22.26 -0.57 9.81
C GLN A 135 -23.65 0.12 9.81
N ALA A 136 -23.69 1.44 9.97
CA ALA A 136 -24.91 2.23 10.04
C ALA A 136 -25.64 2.38 8.69
N LEU A 137 -24.97 2.15 7.54
CA LEU A 137 -25.61 2.22 6.22
C LEU A 137 -26.49 0.98 5.98
N THR A 138 -25.99 -0.21 6.33
CA THR A 138 -26.75 -1.47 6.35
C THR A 138 -27.95 -1.37 7.29
N ARG A 139 -27.76 -0.77 8.47
CA ARG A 139 -28.83 -0.41 9.42
C ARG A 139 -29.85 0.54 8.80
N LYS A 140 -29.44 1.68 8.22
CA LYS A 140 -30.37 2.70 7.65
C LYS A 140 -31.15 2.25 6.42
N LEU A 141 -30.61 1.34 5.61
CA LEU A 141 -31.31 0.77 4.45
C LEU A 141 -32.39 -0.23 4.87
N LEU A 142 -32.19 -0.98 5.96
CA LEU A 142 -33.11 -2.03 6.41
C LEU A 142 -34.15 -1.53 7.43
N THR A 143 -33.77 -0.65 8.36
CA THR A 143 -34.62 -0.28 9.51
C THR A 143 -35.90 0.53 9.19
N PRO A 144 -35.94 1.46 8.20
CA PRO A 144 -37.14 2.28 7.97
C PRO A 144 -38.31 1.52 7.29
N HIS A 145 -38.03 0.46 6.54
CA HIS A 145 -39.02 -0.15 5.63
C HIS A 145 -39.56 -1.50 6.11
N VAL A 146 -38.86 -2.17 7.02
CA VAL A 146 -39.29 -3.45 7.60
C VAL A 146 -40.57 -3.32 8.46
N PRO A 147 -40.77 -2.27 9.27
CA PRO A 147 -42.01 -2.12 10.03
C PRO A 147 -43.24 -1.95 9.12
N ASP A 148 -43.13 -1.15 8.07
CA ASP A 148 -44.24 -0.91 7.13
C ASP A 148 -44.53 -2.15 6.26
N TYR A 149 -43.50 -2.91 5.87
CA TYR A 149 -43.66 -4.19 5.20
C TYR A 149 -44.31 -5.26 6.11
N LEU A 150 -43.85 -5.41 7.36
CA LEU A 150 -44.46 -6.33 8.32
C LEU A 150 -45.91 -5.91 8.65
N HIS A 151 -46.20 -4.62 8.67
CA HIS A 151 -47.55 -4.10 8.78
C HIS A 151 -48.42 -4.44 7.56
N SER A 152 -47.84 -4.46 6.35
CA SER A 152 -48.55 -4.82 5.12
C SER A 152 -48.97 -6.31 5.06
N LEU A 153 -48.31 -7.15 5.86
CA LEU A 153 -48.61 -8.59 5.97
C LEU A 153 -49.74 -8.90 6.97
N LEU A 154 -50.20 -7.91 7.75
CA LEU A 154 -51.35 -8.07 8.63
C LEU A 154 -52.66 -8.00 7.83
N PRO A 155 -53.64 -8.90 8.08
CA PRO A 155 -54.94 -8.82 7.42
C PRO A 155 -55.60 -7.46 7.65
N SER A 156 -56.26 -6.95 6.61
CA SER A 156 -56.94 -5.64 6.62
C SER A 156 -58.06 -5.52 7.66
N SER A 157 -58.47 -6.63 8.29
CA SER A 157 -59.46 -6.73 9.37
C SER A 157 -58.92 -6.43 10.78
N THR A 158 -57.64 -6.14 10.95
CA THR A 158 -57.04 -5.93 12.29
C THR A 158 -57.43 -4.57 12.87
N ASP A 159 -57.97 -4.54 14.10
CA ASP A 159 -58.47 -3.34 14.78
C ASP A 159 -57.34 -2.35 15.21
N TRP A 160 -57.70 -1.09 15.46
CA TRP A 160 -56.74 -0.02 15.76
C TRP A 160 -55.93 -0.26 17.04
N PHE A 161 -56.50 -0.91 18.05
CA PHE A 161 -55.86 -1.25 19.30
C PHE A 161 -54.81 -2.35 19.12
N THR A 162 -55.17 -3.41 18.39
CA THR A 162 -54.23 -4.48 18.02
C THR A 162 -53.09 -3.93 17.15
N ARG A 163 -53.37 -3.02 16.21
CA ARG A 163 -52.33 -2.32 15.42
C ARG A 163 -51.39 -1.49 16.30
N GLY A 164 -51.91 -0.84 17.34
CA GLY A 164 -51.11 -0.08 18.31
C GLY A 164 -50.19 -0.97 19.14
N LEU A 165 -50.70 -2.10 19.63
CA LEU A 165 -49.92 -3.10 20.38
C LEU A 165 -48.85 -3.76 19.52
N THR A 166 -49.14 -4.09 18.27
CA THR A 166 -48.14 -4.65 17.34
C THR A 166 -47.03 -3.64 17.03
N LYS A 167 -47.35 -2.34 16.88
CA LYS A 167 -46.34 -1.28 16.74
C LYS A 167 -45.43 -1.19 17.97
N ALA A 168 -46.02 -1.17 19.16
CA ALA A 168 -45.25 -1.08 20.40
C ALA A 168 -44.40 -2.34 20.65
N GLY A 169 -44.94 -3.53 20.35
CA GLY A 169 -44.23 -4.81 20.47
C GLY A 169 -43.08 -4.95 19.47
N LEU A 170 -43.29 -4.60 18.19
CA LEU A 170 -42.22 -4.56 17.20
C LEU A 170 -41.16 -3.54 17.59
N TRP A 171 -41.55 -2.34 18.02
CA TRP A 171 -40.61 -1.32 18.48
C TRP A 171 -39.76 -1.79 19.67
N ALA A 172 -40.35 -2.47 20.65
CA ALA A 172 -39.62 -3.05 21.78
C ALA A 172 -38.71 -4.21 21.37
N VAL A 173 -39.12 -5.06 20.43
CA VAL A 173 -38.28 -6.12 19.87
C VAL A 173 -37.10 -5.53 19.10
N PHE A 174 -37.30 -4.47 18.30
CA PHE A 174 -36.22 -3.80 17.58
C PHE A 174 -35.26 -3.06 18.50
N GLN A 175 -35.74 -2.39 19.54
CA GLN A 175 -34.88 -1.82 20.58
C GLN A 175 -34.09 -2.90 21.33
N SER A 176 -34.72 -4.06 21.60
CA SER A 176 -34.04 -5.19 22.24
C SER A 176 -33.03 -5.87 21.29
N MET A 177 -33.31 -5.91 19.98
CA MET A 177 -32.36 -6.34 18.96
C MET A 177 -31.22 -5.33 18.79
N GLU A 178 -31.46 -4.02 18.88
CA GLU A 178 -30.40 -3.00 18.89
C GLU A 178 -29.46 -3.16 20.08
N VAL A 179 -29.99 -3.47 21.27
CA VAL A 179 -29.18 -3.78 22.46
C VAL A 179 -28.44 -5.11 22.30
N LEU A 180 -29.11 -6.16 21.80
CA LEU A 180 -28.49 -7.45 21.53
C LEU A 180 -27.42 -7.40 20.43
N GLU A 181 -27.55 -6.53 19.43
CA GLU A 181 -26.61 -6.37 18.31
C GLU A 181 -25.44 -5.46 18.69
N GLN A 182 -25.62 -4.53 19.63
CA GLN A 182 -24.52 -3.84 20.32
C GLN A 182 -23.67 -4.79 21.17
N GLU A 183 -24.30 -5.78 21.80
CA GLU A 183 -23.59 -6.78 22.61
C GLU A 183 -23.06 -7.97 21.77
N LYS A 184 -23.72 -8.32 20.65
CA LYS A 184 -23.40 -9.44 19.74
C LYS A 184 -23.91 -9.17 18.30
N PRO A 185 -23.09 -8.60 17.40
CA PRO A 185 -23.52 -8.27 16.04
C PRO A 185 -23.88 -9.52 15.21
N LEU A 186 -24.89 -9.40 14.33
CA LEU A 186 -25.31 -10.47 13.41
C LEU A 186 -24.37 -10.63 12.20
N ILE A 187 -23.67 -9.56 11.80
CA ILE A 187 -22.70 -9.49 10.70
C ILE A 187 -21.57 -8.55 11.13
N GLU A 188 -20.33 -9.01 11.13
CA GLU A 188 -19.15 -8.17 11.42
C GLU A 188 -18.93 -7.14 10.31
N PRO A 189 -18.42 -5.92 10.62
CA PRO A 189 -18.20 -4.89 9.60
C PRO A 189 -17.23 -5.40 8.52
N PRO A 190 -17.44 -5.04 7.24
CA PRO A 190 -16.59 -5.54 6.15
C PRO A 190 -15.18 -4.93 6.14
N ILE A 191 -14.93 -3.83 6.86
CA ILE A 191 -13.62 -3.15 6.91
C ILE A 191 -13.38 -2.57 8.32
N SER A 192 -12.18 -2.78 8.86
CA SER A 192 -11.74 -2.42 10.22
C SER A 192 -11.18 -0.99 10.38
N VAL A 193 -11.19 -0.18 9.33
CA VAL A 193 -10.63 1.19 9.30
C VAL A 193 -11.65 2.24 9.77
N SER A 194 -11.19 3.45 10.11
CA SER A 194 -12.07 4.55 10.52
C SER A 194 -11.60 5.90 9.97
N SER A 195 -12.09 6.28 8.78
CA SER A 195 -11.87 7.63 8.26
C SER A 195 -12.51 8.71 9.15
N SER A 196 -13.55 8.33 9.91
CA SER A 196 -14.19 9.22 10.88
C SER A 196 -13.25 9.58 12.03
N HIS A 197 -12.52 8.61 12.58
CA HIS A 197 -11.49 8.87 13.59
C HIS A 197 -10.45 9.82 13.03
N THR A 198 -9.86 9.47 11.89
CA THR A 198 -8.85 10.28 11.20
C THR A 198 -9.26 11.74 11.04
N LYS A 199 -10.49 11.98 10.57
CA LYS A 199 -11.02 13.32 10.39
C LYS A 199 -11.04 14.13 11.68
N HIS A 200 -11.69 13.62 12.72
CA HIS A 200 -11.88 14.40 13.95
C HIS A 200 -10.56 14.52 14.72
N ALA A 201 -9.79 13.43 14.83
CA ALA A 201 -8.49 13.42 15.50
C ALA A 201 -7.53 14.47 14.91
N LEU A 202 -7.54 14.68 13.59
CA LEU A 202 -6.66 15.67 12.94
C LEU A 202 -7.25 17.08 12.90
N GLU A 203 -8.54 17.24 12.64
CA GLU A 203 -9.17 18.57 12.57
C GLU A 203 -9.29 19.27 13.92
N ASP A 204 -9.29 18.50 15.02
CA ASP A 204 -9.32 19.02 16.39
C ASP A 204 -7.95 19.57 16.84
N LEU A 205 -6.85 19.20 16.17
CA LEU A 205 -5.50 19.69 16.49
C LEU A 205 -5.34 21.17 16.14
N HIS A 206 -5.73 21.57 14.93
CA HIS A 206 -5.51 22.94 14.46
C HIS A 206 -6.47 23.36 13.34
N PRO A 207 -6.93 24.63 13.29
CA PRO A 207 -7.82 25.13 12.21
C PRO A 207 -7.19 25.16 10.81
N ASN A 208 -5.86 25.04 10.69
CA ASN A 208 -5.18 24.91 9.39
C ASN A 208 -5.24 23.49 8.82
N ILE A 209 -5.81 22.52 9.55
CA ILE A 209 -5.95 21.13 9.12
C ILE A 209 -7.39 20.90 8.66
N CYS A 210 -7.54 20.46 7.42
CA CYS A 210 -8.81 20.20 6.75
C CYS A 210 -8.83 18.78 6.21
N VAL A 211 -9.86 17.99 6.55
CA VAL A 211 -9.98 16.59 6.16
C VAL A 211 -11.31 16.32 5.44
N PHE A 212 -11.21 15.97 4.15
CA PHE A 212 -12.29 15.44 3.34
C PHE A 212 -12.40 13.93 3.48
N ARG A 213 -13.65 13.45 3.43
CA ARG A 213 -14.00 12.03 3.35
C ARG A 213 -14.92 11.80 2.16
N HIS A 214 -14.59 10.90 1.24
CA HIS A 214 -15.38 10.64 0.04
C HIS A 214 -15.22 9.17 -0.43
N PRO A 215 -16.25 8.51 -1.01
CA PRO A 215 -17.59 9.02 -1.38
C PRO A 215 -18.62 9.00 -0.25
N ASP A 216 -19.69 9.79 -0.39
CA ASP A 216 -20.88 9.65 0.47
C ASP A 216 -21.81 8.58 -0.12
N HIS A 217 -21.87 7.39 0.49
CA HIS A 217 -22.67 6.25 0.01
C HIS A 217 -24.21 6.39 0.14
N LEU A 218 -24.74 7.58 0.42
CA LEU A 218 -26.18 7.80 0.52
C LEU A 218 -26.68 8.44 -0.78
N PRO A 219 -27.50 7.75 -1.58
CA PRO A 219 -28.22 8.39 -2.66
C PRO A 219 -29.32 9.31 -2.10
N ASP A 220 -29.70 10.31 -2.89
CA ASP A 220 -30.72 11.29 -2.53
C ASP A 220 -32.01 10.59 -2.06
N LYS A 221 -32.46 10.91 -0.83
CA LYS A 221 -33.48 10.17 -0.07
C LYS A 221 -34.82 9.95 -0.78
N GLN A 222 -35.11 10.68 -1.86
CA GLN A 222 -36.40 10.65 -2.54
C GLN A 222 -36.49 9.63 -3.68
N ASN A 223 -35.39 9.34 -4.39
CA ASN A 223 -35.45 8.51 -5.60
C ASN A 223 -35.27 7.00 -5.31
N VAL A 224 -34.33 6.65 -4.41
CA VAL A 224 -34.07 5.24 -4.09
C VAL A 224 -35.20 4.60 -3.28
N ALA A 225 -35.88 5.37 -2.41
CA ALA A 225 -37.03 4.84 -1.70
C ALA A 225 -38.13 4.39 -2.67
N ALA A 226 -38.39 5.14 -3.74
CA ALA A 226 -39.42 4.78 -4.71
C ALA A 226 -39.02 3.55 -5.56
N ASP A 227 -37.78 3.52 -6.07
CA ASP A 227 -37.31 2.44 -6.93
C ASP A 227 -37.07 1.13 -6.16
N PHE A 228 -36.50 1.20 -4.96
CA PHE A 228 -36.32 0.07 -4.04
C PHE A 228 -37.66 -0.49 -3.55
N ILE A 229 -38.63 0.37 -3.20
CA ILE A 229 -39.98 -0.05 -2.78
C ILE A 229 -40.74 -0.67 -3.97
N SER A 230 -40.61 -0.14 -5.19
CA SER A 230 -41.20 -0.75 -6.38
C SER A 230 -40.62 -2.13 -6.69
N GLY A 231 -39.32 -2.32 -6.43
CA GLY A 231 -38.61 -3.59 -6.54
C GLY A 231 -39.10 -4.62 -5.53
N LEU A 232 -39.27 -4.22 -4.25
CA LEU A 232 -39.75 -5.08 -3.17
C LEU A 232 -41.23 -5.45 -3.25
N GLN A 233 -42.09 -4.57 -3.79
CA GLN A 233 -43.53 -4.81 -3.93
C GLN A 233 -43.87 -5.99 -4.86
N ASN A 234 -42.93 -6.43 -5.70
CA ASN A 234 -43.09 -7.56 -6.61
C ASN A 234 -42.51 -8.89 -6.08
N ILE A 235 -41.93 -8.91 -4.87
CA ILE A 235 -41.21 -10.08 -4.35
C ILE A 235 -42.10 -10.89 -3.39
N LYS A 236 -42.61 -12.05 -3.86
CA LYS A 236 -43.03 -13.14 -2.97
C LYS A 236 -41.82 -14.03 -2.66
N LEU A 237 -41.17 -13.77 -1.52
CA LEU A 237 -39.98 -14.50 -1.07
C LEU A 237 -40.30 -15.95 -0.68
N SER A 238 -39.78 -16.88 -1.48
CA SER A 238 -39.33 -18.20 -1.03
C SER A 238 -37.93 -18.42 -1.58
N ALA A 239 -37.11 -19.26 -0.95
CA ALA A 239 -35.72 -19.52 -1.35
C ALA A 239 -35.56 -19.96 -2.83
N ALA A 240 -36.64 -20.45 -3.47
CA ALA A 240 -36.66 -20.85 -4.87
C ALA A 240 -36.90 -19.70 -5.88
N ASN A 241 -37.28 -18.50 -5.43
CA ASN A 241 -37.63 -17.36 -6.29
C ASN A 241 -36.55 -16.27 -6.38
N ALA A 242 -35.51 -16.29 -5.53
CA ALA A 242 -34.42 -15.32 -5.57
C ALA A 242 -33.60 -15.40 -6.87
N ALA A 243 -33.45 -16.60 -7.44
CA ALA A 243 -32.75 -16.83 -8.71
C ALA A 243 -33.54 -16.36 -9.97
N LYS A 244 -34.75 -15.80 -9.81
CA LYS A 244 -35.62 -15.37 -10.92
C LYS A 244 -35.87 -13.86 -10.96
N LEU A 245 -35.13 -13.08 -10.16
CA LEU A 245 -35.29 -11.64 -10.08
C LEU A 245 -34.76 -10.96 -11.37
N PRO A 246 -35.46 -9.95 -11.91
CA PRO A 246 -34.95 -9.15 -13.02
C PRO A 246 -33.67 -8.40 -12.62
N GLN A 247 -32.71 -8.32 -13.55
CA GLN A 247 -31.38 -7.72 -13.36
C GLN A 247 -31.43 -6.32 -12.72
N ASN A 248 -32.40 -5.48 -13.11
CA ASN A 248 -32.56 -4.12 -12.60
C ASN A 248 -33.00 -4.05 -11.12
N SER A 249 -33.71 -5.06 -10.62
CA SER A 249 -34.18 -5.10 -9.23
C SER A 249 -33.11 -5.60 -8.26
N LEU A 250 -32.18 -6.44 -8.73
CA LEU A 250 -30.97 -6.81 -8.01
C LEU A 250 -29.94 -5.68 -8.02
N ALA A 251 -29.79 -4.97 -9.15
CA ALA A 251 -28.99 -3.76 -9.23
C ALA A 251 -29.44 -2.68 -8.24
N ALA A 252 -30.75 -2.50 -8.03
CA ALA A 252 -31.28 -1.61 -6.99
C ALA A 252 -31.01 -2.11 -5.56
N LEU A 253 -30.89 -3.42 -5.33
CA LEU A 253 -30.59 -4.02 -4.03
C LEU A 253 -29.10 -3.91 -3.66
N TYR A 254 -28.23 -3.99 -4.67
CA TYR A 254 -26.78 -3.80 -4.57
C TYR A 254 -26.35 -2.36 -4.91
N GLY A 255 -27.31 -1.46 -5.12
CA GLY A 255 -27.12 -0.05 -5.47
C GLY A 255 -26.14 0.17 -6.62
N THR A 256 -26.31 -0.54 -7.72
CA THR A 256 -25.73 -0.27 -9.04
C THR A 256 -26.78 0.38 -9.94
N THR A 257 -27.32 1.53 -9.52
CA THR A 257 -27.80 2.52 -10.50
C THR A 257 -26.61 3.35 -10.96
N ALA A 258 -26.64 3.88 -12.18
CA ALA A 258 -25.52 4.58 -12.83
C ALA A 258 -24.89 5.76 -12.03
N ASP A 259 -25.48 6.12 -10.89
CA ASP A 259 -25.06 7.22 -10.02
C ASP A 259 -24.82 6.79 -8.54
N SER A 260 -24.75 5.49 -8.20
CA SER A 260 -24.54 5.03 -6.81
C SER A 260 -23.23 4.25 -6.63
N VAL A 261 -22.22 4.90 -6.03
CA VAL A 261 -20.91 4.33 -5.69
C VAL A 261 -20.97 3.66 -4.31
N LEU A 262 -21.43 2.41 -4.26
CA LEU A 262 -21.47 1.64 -3.01
C LEU A 262 -20.18 0.84 -2.73
N TYR A 263 -19.35 0.56 -3.74
CA TYR A 263 -18.23 -0.39 -3.60
C TYR A 263 -16.84 0.10 -4.04
N TRP A 264 -16.73 1.26 -4.68
CA TRP A 264 -15.45 1.79 -5.16
C TRP A 264 -14.81 2.73 -4.14
N ALA A 265 -13.48 2.81 -4.19
CA ALA A 265 -12.67 3.55 -3.24
C ALA A 265 -11.73 4.55 -3.93
N HIS A 266 -11.30 5.55 -3.17
CA HIS A 266 -10.10 6.31 -3.50
C HIS A 266 -8.91 5.53 -2.98
N HIS A 267 -8.09 4.98 -3.88
CA HIS A 267 -7.08 4.00 -3.52
C HIS A 267 -5.65 4.48 -3.77
N GLU A 268 -5.48 5.66 -4.38
CA GLU A 268 -4.16 6.29 -4.47
C GLU A 268 -3.59 6.73 -3.11
N LYS A 269 -2.25 6.75 -3.06
CA LYS A 269 -1.46 7.27 -1.94
C LYS A 269 -0.54 8.38 -2.43
N LEU A 270 -0.74 9.59 -1.93
CA LEU A 270 0.01 10.78 -2.31
C LEU A 270 0.21 11.70 -1.09
N CYS A 271 1.45 12.09 -0.83
CA CYS A 271 1.78 13.18 0.08
C CYS A 271 2.60 14.23 -0.66
N LEU A 272 2.05 15.43 -0.85
CA LEU A 272 2.66 16.54 -1.56
C LEU A 272 3.01 17.66 -0.57
N VAL A 273 4.29 17.97 -0.45
CA VAL A 273 4.80 19.02 0.45
C VAL A 273 5.21 20.24 -0.38
N ASP A 274 4.64 21.39 -0.01
CA ASP A 274 4.82 22.71 -0.61
C ASP A 274 4.59 22.76 -2.14
N GLY A 275 3.91 21.76 -2.70
CA GLY A 275 3.77 21.59 -4.15
C GLY A 275 5.08 21.28 -4.89
N MET A 276 6.17 21.00 -4.16
CA MET A 276 7.53 20.86 -4.70
C MET A 276 8.07 19.44 -4.58
N THR A 277 7.66 18.71 -3.55
CA THR A 277 8.12 17.34 -3.27
C THR A 277 6.92 16.44 -3.10
N ALA A 278 6.82 15.41 -3.92
CA ALA A 278 5.75 14.43 -3.86
C ALA A 278 6.27 13.07 -3.38
N PHE A 279 5.47 12.38 -2.57
CA PHE A 279 5.64 11.00 -2.17
C PHE A 279 4.44 10.21 -2.67
N MET A 280 4.65 9.11 -3.39
CA MET A 280 3.56 8.29 -3.93
C MET A 280 3.98 6.83 -4.14
N GLY A 281 3.03 5.91 -4.24
CA GLY A 281 3.30 4.48 -4.44
C GLY A 281 2.20 3.62 -3.85
N GLY A 282 2.58 2.44 -3.34
CA GLY A 282 1.65 1.52 -2.66
C GLY A 282 1.46 1.78 -1.16
N LEU A 283 2.31 2.61 -0.53
CA LEU A 283 2.29 2.83 0.92
C LEU A 283 1.29 3.92 1.35
N ASP A 284 0.28 3.51 2.11
CA ASP A 284 -0.54 4.42 2.91
C ASP A 284 0.20 4.85 4.19
N LEU A 285 -0.15 6.03 4.72
CA LEU A 285 0.30 6.48 6.05
C LEU A 285 -0.59 5.92 7.18
N CYS A 286 -0.67 4.59 7.29
CA CYS A 286 -1.44 3.91 8.34
C CYS A 286 -0.75 2.66 8.93
N TYR A 287 -1.44 2.03 9.90
CA TYR A 287 -0.92 0.88 10.64
C TYR A 287 -0.60 -0.32 9.76
N GLY A 288 0.40 -1.09 10.18
CA GLY A 288 0.84 -2.34 9.56
C GLY A 288 1.76 -2.16 8.35
N ARG A 289 1.90 -0.94 7.82
CA ARG A 289 2.72 -0.64 6.63
C ARG A 289 4.20 -0.45 6.92
N TRP A 290 4.55 0.02 8.13
CA TRP A 290 5.95 0.25 8.49
C TRP A 290 6.70 -1.09 8.49
N ASP A 291 7.84 -1.20 7.80
CA ASP A 291 8.67 -2.40 7.83
C ASP A 291 10.11 -2.10 7.32
N THR A 292 10.99 -3.09 7.43
CA THR A 292 12.41 -3.07 7.07
C THR A 292 12.76 -4.22 6.12
N ASN A 293 13.93 -4.17 5.48
CA ASN A 293 14.37 -5.21 4.54
C ASN A 293 14.37 -6.64 5.12
N GLN A 294 14.59 -6.78 6.43
CA GLN A 294 14.59 -8.09 7.10
C GLN A 294 13.20 -8.55 7.52
N HIS A 295 12.19 -7.67 7.54
CA HIS A 295 10.80 -8.03 7.85
C HIS A 295 10.61 -8.76 9.19
N SER A 296 11.15 -8.25 10.31
CA SER A 296 10.95 -8.87 11.64
C SER A 296 9.47 -9.07 11.94
N ILE A 297 9.09 -10.30 12.33
CA ILE A 297 7.71 -10.66 12.67
C ILE A 297 7.49 -10.94 14.16
N ALA A 298 8.57 -10.96 14.96
CA ALA A 298 8.53 -10.90 16.42
C ALA A 298 8.85 -9.48 16.94
N ASP A 299 8.16 -9.03 17.98
CA ASP A 299 8.31 -7.71 18.63
C ASP A 299 8.01 -7.78 20.15
N ALA A 300 8.39 -8.90 20.77
CA ALA A 300 8.27 -9.12 22.21
C ALA A 300 9.61 -8.80 22.89
N HIS A 301 9.60 -7.82 23.79
CA HIS A 301 10.80 -7.28 24.43
C HIS A 301 10.75 -7.42 25.96
N PRO A 302 10.90 -8.63 26.51
CA PRO A 302 10.73 -8.86 27.95
C PRO A 302 11.77 -8.15 28.81
N GLY A 303 12.95 -7.84 28.27
CA GLY A 303 14.01 -7.12 28.97
C GLY A 303 13.87 -5.59 28.94
N ASP A 304 13.16 -5.05 27.95
CA ASP A 304 13.02 -3.59 27.78
C ASP A 304 11.86 -3.22 26.84
N LEU A 305 10.71 -2.80 27.40
CA LEU A 305 9.53 -2.40 26.61
C LEU A 305 9.78 -1.17 25.72
N SER A 306 10.78 -0.33 26.00
CA SER A 306 11.11 0.84 25.16
C SER A 306 11.65 0.46 23.76
N LYS A 307 11.98 -0.81 23.57
CA LYS A 307 12.44 -1.36 22.29
C LYS A 307 11.33 -1.77 21.34
N ILE A 308 10.07 -1.80 21.80
CA ILE A 308 8.89 -2.09 20.97
C ILE A 308 8.98 -1.26 19.68
N VAL A 309 9.00 -1.93 18.54
CA VAL A 309 9.05 -1.30 17.23
C VAL A 309 7.63 -1.02 16.74
N PHE A 310 6.69 -1.92 17.02
CA PHE A 310 5.31 -1.89 16.55
C PHE A 310 4.33 -1.72 17.74
N PRO A 311 3.95 -0.48 18.11
CA PRO A 311 3.06 -0.24 19.24
C PRO A 311 1.59 -0.48 18.84
N GLY A 312 0.76 -0.92 19.79
CA GLY A 312 -0.69 -1.11 19.62
C GLY A 312 -1.09 -1.81 18.32
N GLN A 313 -2.07 -1.23 17.59
CA GLN A 313 -2.58 -1.74 16.31
C GLN A 313 -1.51 -1.88 15.22
N ASP A 314 -0.35 -1.24 15.34
CA ASP A 314 0.71 -1.38 14.34
C ASP A 314 1.38 -2.76 14.38
N TYR A 315 1.24 -3.49 15.48
CA TYR A 315 1.52 -4.92 15.56
C TYR A 315 0.31 -5.71 15.08
N ASN A 316 0.20 -5.96 13.78
CA ASN A 316 -0.99 -6.58 13.19
C ASN A 316 -0.67 -7.82 12.35
N ASN A 317 -1.62 -8.75 12.31
CA ASN A 317 -1.63 -9.89 11.40
C ASN A 317 -3.06 -10.12 10.91
N SER A 318 -3.40 -9.49 9.78
CA SER A 318 -4.74 -9.57 9.19
C SER A 318 -5.17 -10.98 8.80
N ARG A 319 -4.30 -12.00 8.77
CA ARG A 319 -4.72 -13.40 8.57
C ARG A 319 -5.24 -14.05 9.85
N VAL A 320 -4.70 -13.65 10.99
CA VAL A 320 -5.12 -14.16 12.31
C VAL A 320 -6.31 -13.34 12.82
N MET A 321 -6.18 -12.02 12.77
CA MET A 321 -7.18 -11.08 13.25
C MET A 321 -6.98 -9.75 12.54
N ASP A 322 -8.03 -9.24 11.90
CA ASP A 322 -7.97 -7.91 11.29
C ASP A 322 -8.00 -6.81 12.38
N PHE A 323 -7.73 -5.56 12.00
CA PHE A 323 -7.69 -4.44 12.96
C PHE A 323 -9.00 -4.35 13.77
N GLN A 324 -8.89 -3.96 15.05
CA GLN A 324 -10.05 -3.80 15.93
C GLN A 324 -9.92 -2.54 16.74
N ASP A 325 -11.02 -1.82 16.97
CA ASP A 325 -11.03 -0.65 17.86
C ASP A 325 -9.91 0.37 17.51
N VAL A 326 -9.72 0.67 16.22
CA VAL A 326 -8.63 1.54 15.72
C VAL A 326 -8.65 2.96 16.31
N VAL A 327 -9.75 3.37 16.94
CA VAL A 327 -9.87 4.62 17.70
C VAL A 327 -9.02 4.55 18.98
N HIS A 328 -9.05 3.42 19.67
CA HIS A 328 -8.22 3.14 20.84
C HIS A 328 -7.09 2.22 20.42
N TRP A 329 -6.16 2.75 19.64
CA TRP A 329 -5.12 1.98 18.97
C TRP A 329 -4.22 1.16 19.93
N GLN A 330 -4.11 1.56 21.20
CA GLN A 330 -3.43 0.85 22.28
C GLN A 330 -4.10 -0.49 22.63
N ASN A 331 -5.40 -0.64 22.34
CA ASN A 331 -6.22 -1.82 22.64
C ASN A 331 -6.08 -2.92 21.59
N ASN A 332 -4.85 -3.28 21.24
CA ASN A 332 -4.60 -4.40 20.35
C ASN A 332 -5.00 -5.73 21.03
N LYS A 333 -5.71 -6.58 20.30
CA LYS A 333 -6.15 -7.92 20.75
C LYS A 333 -5.22 -9.04 20.29
N LEU A 334 -4.29 -8.76 19.38
CA LEU A 334 -3.27 -9.70 18.93
C LEU A 334 -2.15 -9.80 19.99
N ASP A 335 -2.08 -10.96 20.65
CA ASP A 335 -1.04 -11.23 21.65
C ASP A 335 0.31 -11.47 20.97
N ARG A 336 1.23 -10.50 21.11
CA ARG A 336 2.60 -10.51 20.55
C ARG A 336 3.53 -11.55 21.19
N THR A 337 3.16 -12.11 22.33
CA THR A 337 3.92 -13.18 22.98
C THR A 337 3.58 -14.54 22.39
N GLN A 338 2.50 -14.64 21.60
CA GLN A 338 1.98 -15.89 21.06
C GLN A 338 1.80 -15.90 19.55
N ASN A 339 1.66 -14.75 18.89
CA ASN A 339 1.43 -14.65 17.45
C ASN A 339 2.50 -13.76 16.83
N SER A 340 2.86 -14.03 15.58
CA SER A 340 3.64 -13.12 14.75
C SER A 340 2.78 -12.00 14.18
N ARG A 341 3.39 -10.85 13.90
CA ARG A 341 2.82 -9.87 12.94
C ARG A 341 3.00 -10.39 11.50
N MET A 342 2.24 -9.87 10.55
CA MET A 342 2.38 -10.23 9.12
C MET A 342 3.29 -9.23 8.41
N GLY A 343 4.46 -9.67 7.90
CA GLY A 343 5.42 -8.85 7.13
C GLY A 343 4.75 -7.96 6.08
N TRP A 344 5.28 -6.77 5.82
CA TRP A 344 4.79 -5.89 4.75
C TRP A 344 5.93 -5.47 3.81
N THR A 345 5.84 -5.83 2.53
CA THR A 345 6.75 -5.34 1.48
C THR A 345 6.00 -4.44 0.50
N ASP A 346 6.60 -3.31 0.18
CA ASP A 346 6.02 -2.32 -0.73
C ASP A 346 7.11 -1.49 -1.43
N VAL A 347 6.74 -0.78 -2.49
CA VAL A 347 7.62 0.14 -3.22
C VAL A 347 6.92 1.49 -3.38
N SER A 348 7.66 2.55 -3.07
CA SER A 348 7.19 3.92 -3.17
C SER A 348 8.30 4.86 -3.66
N LEU A 349 7.90 6.07 -4.02
CA LEU A 349 8.74 7.06 -4.68
C LEU A 349 8.72 8.38 -3.92
N CYS A 350 9.83 9.12 -4.02
CA CYS A 350 9.87 10.56 -3.80
C CYS A 350 10.24 11.21 -5.13
N ILE A 351 9.52 12.26 -5.52
CA ILE A 351 9.66 12.96 -6.79
C ILE A 351 9.75 14.46 -6.54
N ARG A 352 10.65 15.14 -7.25
CA ARG A 352 10.73 16.59 -7.34
C ARG A 352 10.93 16.99 -8.80
N GLY A 353 10.26 18.04 -9.24
CA GLY A 353 10.38 18.52 -10.62
C GLY A 353 9.02 18.85 -11.24
N PRO A 354 8.97 19.05 -12.57
CA PRO A 354 7.75 19.49 -13.25
C PRO A 354 6.52 18.61 -13.00
N LEU A 355 6.70 17.29 -12.77
CA LEU A 355 5.61 16.35 -12.47
C LEU A 355 4.82 16.73 -11.21
N CYS A 356 5.43 17.42 -10.24
CA CYS A 356 4.73 17.86 -9.03
C CYS A 356 3.56 18.81 -9.35
N ASN A 357 3.62 19.55 -10.46
CA ASN A 357 2.50 20.39 -10.91
C ASN A 357 1.31 19.56 -11.41
N ASP A 358 1.57 18.40 -12.02
CA ASP A 358 0.53 17.51 -12.51
C ASP A 358 -0.15 16.77 -11.35
N LEU A 359 0.64 16.32 -10.37
CA LEU A 359 0.12 15.76 -9.11
C LEU A 359 -0.69 16.79 -8.32
N LYS A 360 -0.22 18.04 -8.26
CA LYS A 360 -0.97 19.18 -7.71
C LYS A 360 -2.31 19.37 -8.44
N SER A 361 -2.30 19.36 -9.77
CA SER A 361 -3.51 19.53 -10.58
C SER A 361 -4.51 18.40 -10.31
N HIS A 362 -4.04 17.14 -10.29
CA HIS A 362 -4.86 15.98 -9.93
C HIS A 362 -5.51 16.13 -8.54
N PHE A 363 -4.74 16.54 -7.52
CA PHE A 363 -5.26 16.74 -6.17
C PHE A 363 -6.29 17.88 -6.13
N VAL A 364 -6.00 19.02 -6.76
CA VAL A 364 -6.90 20.19 -6.81
C VAL A 364 -8.20 19.86 -7.54
N GLU A 365 -8.13 19.13 -8.65
CA GLU A 365 -9.31 18.65 -9.38
C GLU A 365 -10.23 17.86 -8.45
N ARG A 366 -9.69 16.86 -7.75
CA ARG A 366 -10.47 16.04 -6.82
C ARG A 366 -10.98 16.83 -5.62
N TRP A 367 -10.13 17.65 -5.02
CA TRP A 367 -10.52 18.50 -3.90
C TRP A 367 -11.70 19.40 -4.27
N ASN A 368 -11.59 20.10 -5.41
CA ASN A 368 -12.62 21.02 -5.86
C ASN A 368 -13.90 20.28 -6.28
N PHE A 369 -13.78 19.09 -6.86
CA PHE A 369 -14.92 18.20 -7.13
C PHE A 369 -15.67 17.87 -5.82
N ILE A 370 -14.99 17.29 -4.83
CA ILE A 370 -15.58 16.92 -3.53
C ILE A 370 -16.13 18.15 -2.79
N TYR A 371 -15.42 19.28 -2.83
CA TYR A 371 -15.87 20.53 -2.22
C TYR A 371 -17.22 20.96 -2.80
N ASN A 372 -17.34 20.99 -4.13
CA ASN A 372 -18.55 21.43 -4.80
C ASN A 372 -19.72 20.47 -4.59
N GLU A 373 -19.45 19.17 -4.57
CA GLU A 373 -20.43 18.12 -4.34
C GLU A 373 -20.97 18.14 -2.90
N LYS A 374 -20.08 18.30 -1.90
CA LYS A 374 -20.40 18.00 -0.50
C LYS A 374 -20.23 19.17 0.46
N TYR A 375 -19.10 19.86 0.43
CA TYR A 375 -18.72 20.79 1.52
C TYR A 375 -19.22 22.22 1.30
N ARG A 376 -19.31 22.67 0.05
CA ARG A 376 -19.94 23.94 -0.33
C ARG A 376 -21.40 24.02 0.13
N ILE A 377 -22.12 22.91 -0.01
CA ILE A 377 -23.54 22.81 0.37
C ILE A 377 -23.70 22.87 1.90
N ARG A 378 -22.73 22.32 2.65
CA ARG A 378 -22.72 22.34 4.12
C ARG A 378 -22.41 23.70 4.72
N LYS A 379 -21.91 24.66 3.92
CA LYS A 379 -21.51 26.01 4.36
C LYS A 379 -20.56 25.98 5.56
N ASP A 380 -19.58 25.08 5.51
CA ASP A 380 -18.54 24.98 6.52
C ASP A 380 -17.36 25.87 6.11
N ASP A 381 -17.16 26.96 6.85
CA ASP A 381 -16.13 27.98 6.57
C ASP A 381 -14.70 27.46 6.76
N ARG A 382 -14.51 26.25 7.33
CA ARG A 382 -13.20 25.59 7.40
C ARG A 382 -12.65 25.28 6.01
N TYR A 383 -13.52 24.96 5.04
CA TYR A 383 -13.09 24.50 3.73
C TYR A 383 -13.23 25.59 2.66
N SER A 384 -12.24 25.63 1.78
CA SER A 384 -12.24 26.49 0.60
C SER A 384 -11.86 25.69 -0.64
N LEU A 385 -12.20 26.24 -1.80
CA LEU A 385 -11.60 25.79 -3.06
C LEU A 385 -10.07 25.97 -2.99
N LEU A 386 -9.36 25.07 -3.65
CA LEU A 386 -7.92 25.24 -3.89
C LEU A 386 -7.73 25.87 -5.26
N GLU A 387 -6.87 26.88 -5.32
CA GLU A 387 -6.46 27.48 -6.58
C GLU A 387 -5.47 26.54 -7.29
N ASN A 388 -5.74 26.24 -8.56
CA ASN A 388 -4.73 25.64 -9.42
C ASN A 388 -3.75 26.74 -9.85
N THR A 389 -2.85 27.13 -8.94
CA THR A 389 -1.69 27.95 -9.30
C THR A 389 -0.67 27.06 -10.02
N SER A 390 -1.03 26.61 -11.22
CA SER A 390 -0.05 26.16 -12.21
C SER A 390 0.62 27.44 -12.69
N MET A 391 1.93 27.60 -12.45
CA MET A 391 2.70 28.60 -13.19
C MET A 391 2.51 28.28 -14.68
N PRO A 392 2.00 29.19 -15.52
CA PRO A 392 1.76 28.88 -16.92
C PRO A 392 3.09 28.52 -17.58
N ALA A 393 3.22 27.28 -18.04
CA ALA A 393 4.19 26.97 -19.06
C ALA A 393 3.75 27.70 -20.34
N GLN A 394 4.62 28.61 -20.81
CA GLN A 394 4.59 29.31 -22.10
C GLN A 394 3.68 30.56 -22.25
N GLN A 395 4.32 31.74 -22.22
CA GLN A 395 4.51 32.65 -23.36
C GLN A 395 4.74 34.07 -22.83
N ALA A 396 5.95 34.60 -23.01
CA ALA A 396 6.19 36.03 -22.89
C ALA A 396 5.49 36.75 -24.07
N TYR A 397 4.17 36.93 -23.97
CA TYR A 397 3.43 37.84 -24.82
C TYR A 397 3.48 39.23 -24.17
N ASN A 398 4.12 40.15 -24.86
CA ASN A 398 4.41 41.51 -24.46
C ASN A 398 3.11 42.36 -24.57
N PRO A 399 2.51 42.86 -23.48
CA PRO A 399 1.27 43.62 -23.57
C PRO A 399 1.60 45.09 -23.83
N GLY A 400 1.71 45.47 -25.10
CA GLY A 400 1.90 46.86 -25.49
C GLY A 400 1.57 47.11 -26.96
N GLY A 401 0.29 47.36 -27.25
CA GLY A 401 -0.13 47.81 -28.58
C GLY A 401 -1.65 47.88 -28.73
N PHE A 402 -2.23 49.06 -28.53
CA PHE A 402 -3.62 49.35 -28.89
C PHE A 402 -3.79 49.42 -30.42
N PRO A 403 -5.00 49.15 -30.96
CA PRO A 403 -5.21 48.99 -32.39
C PRO A 403 -5.53 50.31 -33.10
N SER A 404 -4.95 50.49 -34.27
CA SER A 404 -5.44 51.44 -35.28
C SER A 404 -5.12 50.87 -36.66
N GLY A 405 -6.16 50.43 -37.40
CA GLY A 405 -6.06 50.13 -38.83
C GLY A 405 -6.12 51.42 -39.67
N PRO A 406 -6.44 51.35 -40.98
CA PRO A 406 -6.21 50.29 -41.96
C PRO A 406 -5.56 50.83 -43.25
N THR A 407 -4.83 50.02 -44.03
CA THR A 407 -4.75 50.22 -45.50
C THR A 407 -4.23 48.99 -46.25
N ALA A 408 -5.16 48.42 -47.00
CA ALA A 408 -5.14 47.74 -48.30
C ALA A 408 -3.82 47.50 -49.09
N ARG A 409 -3.93 46.41 -49.88
CA ARG A 409 -3.20 46.01 -51.12
C ARG A 409 -1.91 45.21 -50.89
N SER A 410 -1.54 44.19 -51.67
CA SER A 410 -2.11 43.39 -52.77
C SER A 410 -0.96 42.47 -53.28
N GLY A 411 -1.27 41.26 -53.75
CA GLY A 411 -0.38 40.42 -54.59
C GLY A 411 0.27 39.26 -53.81
N GLU A 412 0.04 37.98 -54.13
CA GLU A 412 0.49 37.26 -55.35
C GLU A 412 2.03 37.36 -55.50
N ASP A 413 2.85 36.34 -55.69
CA ASP A 413 2.72 34.94 -56.11
C ASP A 413 4.14 34.30 -56.04
N TYR A 414 4.21 32.96 -56.18
CA TYR A 414 5.37 32.11 -56.50
C TYR A 414 6.63 32.21 -55.60
N GLY A 415 7.25 31.13 -55.14
CA GLY A 415 7.39 29.81 -55.75
C GLY A 415 8.89 29.50 -55.90
N ASP A 416 9.27 28.37 -55.33
CA ASP A 416 10.26 27.44 -55.89
C ASP A 416 11.77 27.63 -55.59
N ARG A 417 12.32 26.52 -55.06
CA ARG A 417 13.60 25.86 -55.37
C ARG A 417 14.94 26.36 -54.81
N GLY A 418 15.62 25.37 -54.21
CA GLY A 418 17.03 25.03 -54.49
C GLY A 418 17.94 25.20 -53.27
N PHE A 419 18.21 24.14 -52.49
CA PHE A 419 19.38 23.25 -52.66
C PHE A 419 20.68 24.00 -52.99
N VAL A 420 21.65 23.97 -52.07
CA VAL A 420 22.87 23.13 -52.11
C VAL A 420 23.83 23.55 -51.00
N ASP A 421 24.22 22.55 -50.23
CA ASP A 421 25.50 22.23 -49.58
C ASP A 421 26.61 23.28 -49.37
N ASP A 422 27.22 23.08 -48.21
CA ASP A 422 28.64 22.82 -47.97
C ASP A 422 29.45 23.85 -47.17
N GLU A 423 29.75 23.39 -45.95
CA GLU A 423 31.07 23.33 -45.33
C GLU A 423 32.02 24.54 -45.35
N SER A 424 32.35 24.91 -44.10
CA SER A 424 33.71 24.92 -43.56
C SER A 424 34.40 26.27 -43.30
N GLU A 425 34.95 26.28 -42.08
CA GLU A 425 36.19 26.93 -41.62
C GLU A 425 36.25 28.43 -41.29
N ARG A 426 36.37 28.65 -39.97
CA ARG A 426 37.47 29.34 -39.27
C ARG A 426 37.99 30.66 -39.86
N GLY A 427 37.83 31.72 -39.07
CA GLY A 427 38.54 32.98 -39.28
C GLY A 427 38.46 33.92 -38.09
N MET A 428 39.52 33.90 -37.29
CA MET A 428 39.83 34.76 -36.15
C MET A 428 40.17 36.19 -36.59
N PHE A 429 39.71 37.23 -35.87
CA PHE A 429 40.45 38.42 -35.37
C PHE A 429 39.54 39.63 -35.08
N ASP A 430 39.50 39.98 -33.79
CA ASP A 430 39.73 41.29 -33.14
C ASP A 430 39.47 42.61 -33.91
N SER A 431 38.68 43.51 -33.31
CA SER A 431 39.13 44.88 -32.95
C SER A 431 37.99 45.75 -32.36
N GLY A 432 38.14 46.14 -31.09
CA GLY A 432 38.23 47.56 -30.71
C GLY A 432 36.97 48.37 -30.32
N GLY A 433 36.70 48.42 -28.99
CA GLY A 433 36.38 49.62 -28.15
C GLY A 433 35.09 50.45 -28.41
N ARG A 434 34.41 51.10 -27.46
CA ARG A 434 34.73 51.59 -26.09
C ARG A 434 33.43 52.11 -25.41
N PHE A 435 33.54 52.40 -24.09
CA PHE A 435 32.57 52.91 -23.08
C PHE A 435 31.80 51.77 -22.35
N GLY A 436 32.05 51.39 -21.08
CA GLY A 436 32.48 52.09 -19.86
C GLY A 436 31.23 52.55 -19.07
N GLY A 437 30.98 52.31 -17.78
CA GLY A 437 31.70 51.74 -16.66
C GLY A 437 30.97 52.17 -15.39
N PHE A 438 30.32 51.25 -14.67
CA PHE A 438 29.75 51.47 -13.32
C PHE A 438 29.56 50.15 -12.56
N LYS A 439 29.29 49.05 -13.27
CA LYS A 439 29.06 47.71 -12.71
C LYS A 439 30.33 46.98 -12.23
N GLU A 440 31.51 47.51 -12.53
CA GLU A 440 32.80 46.85 -12.27
C GLU A 440 33.48 47.32 -10.96
N LYS A 441 33.00 48.42 -10.37
CA LYS A 441 33.50 48.92 -9.06
C LYS A 441 32.86 48.25 -7.84
N LEU A 442 31.82 47.42 -8.03
CA LEU A 442 31.19 46.69 -6.91
C LEU A 442 31.73 45.25 -6.76
N LYS A 443 32.36 44.70 -7.79
CA LYS A 443 32.90 43.32 -7.77
C LYS A 443 34.30 43.22 -7.16
N GLN A 444 35.09 44.30 -7.22
CA GLN A 444 36.46 44.33 -6.66
C GLN A 444 36.53 44.55 -5.14
N LYS A 445 35.40 44.68 -4.43
CA LYS A 445 35.38 44.79 -2.96
C LYS A 445 34.98 43.51 -2.23
N VAL A 446 34.52 42.48 -2.94
CA VAL A 446 34.10 41.20 -2.32
C VAL A 446 35.17 40.12 -2.47
N ASP A 447 35.99 40.19 -3.52
CA ASP A 447 37.05 39.19 -3.77
C ASP A 447 38.39 39.49 -3.05
N ALA A 448 38.49 40.59 -2.29
CA ALA A 448 39.71 41.00 -1.59
C ALA A 448 39.80 40.57 -0.11
N GLU A 449 38.74 39.97 0.46
CA GLU A 449 38.73 39.50 1.87
C GLU A 449 38.83 37.98 2.03
N ALA A 450 38.77 37.20 0.94
CA ALA A 450 38.87 35.73 0.98
C ALA A 450 40.32 35.18 1.01
N HIS A 451 41.33 36.06 0.89
CA HIS A 451 42.76 35.67 0.92
C HIS A 451 43.51 36.32 2.09
N LYS A 452 43.24 35.88 3.34
CA LYS A 452 44.17 36.16 4.45
C LYS A 452 44.27 35.13 5.58
N TYR A 453 43.59 33.98 5.53
CA TYR A 453 43.79 32.93 6.54
C TYR A 453 44.01 31.55 5.91
N GLY A 454 45.25 31.35 5.45
CA GLY A 454 45.81 30.04 5.18
C GLY A 454 47.33 30.10 5.26
N ALA A 455 47.93 29.58 6.34
CA ALA A 455 49.25 28.95 6.36
C ALA A 455 49.61 28.42 7.76
N GLY A 456 49.88 27.12 7.87
CA GLY A 456 50.45 26.50 9.07
C GLY A 456 50.64 24.98 8.98
N PHE A 457 51.66 24.54 8.22
CA PHE A 457 52.51 23.32 8.35
C PHE A 457 51.91 21.99 8.87
N GLY A 458 52.09 20.80 8.29
CA GLY A 458 52.93 20.29 7.20
C GLY A 458 53.21 18.78 7.41
N GLY A 459 53.44 18.01 6.33
CA GLY A 459 54.31 16.81 6.36
C GLY A 459 53.76 15.43 5.93
N MET A 460 54.27 14.96 4.79
CA MET A 460 54.60 13.56 4.39
C MET A 460 53.54 12.64 3.72
N GLN A 461 53.47 12.77 2.39
CA GLN A 461 53.80 11.78 1.34
C GLN A 461 53.23 10.34 1.41
N HIS A 462 52.37 9.96 0.45
CA HIS A 462 52.52 8.73 -0.36
C HIS A 462 51.62 8.73 -1.63
N ASP A 463 52.31 8.63 -2.76
CA ASP A 463 52.04 8.03 -4.07
C ASP A 463 50.63 8.02 -4.73
N HIS A 464 50.66 8.57 -5.95
CA HIS A 464 49.61 8.58 -6.96
C HIS A 464 49.33 7.20 -7.59
N HIS A 465 48.06 6.84 -7.70
CA HIS A 465 47.53 6.19 -8.90
C HIS A 465 46.13 6.74 -9.24
N ALA A 466 45.93 6.97 -10.53
CA ALA A 466 44.98 7.91 -11.11
C ALA A 466 43.52 7.42 -11.10
N GLY A 467 42.61 8.25 -10.57
CA GLY A 467 41.18 8.20 -10.87
C GLY A 467 40.88 9.12 -12.06
N GLN A 468 40.39 8.55 -13.16
CA GLN A 468 39.82 9.33 -14.26
C GLN A 468 38.45 9.86 -13.86
N GLY A 469 38.31 11.19 -13.90
CA GLY A 469 37.09 11.91 -13.61
C GLY A 469 36.01 11.65 -14.66
N VAL A 470 34.78 11.54 -14.18
CA VAL A 470 33.56 11.59 -14.99
C VAL A 470 33.39 13.03 -15.46
N GLY A 471 33.60 13.26 -16.76
CA GLY A 471 33.35 14.53 -17.42
C GLY A 471 31.86 14.83 -17.50
N GLY A 472 31.43 15.92 -16.87
CA GLY A 472 30.11 16.51 -17.09
C GLY A 472 30.02 17.10 -18.49
N SER A 473 28.95 16.74 -19.22
CA SER A 473 28.59 17.37 -20.49
C SER A 473 27.96 18.75 -20.24
N PRO A 474 28.32 19.80 -21.00
CA PRO A 474 27.66 21.10 -20.92
C PRO A 474 26.44 21.13 -21.86
N TYR A 475 25.25 21.37 -21.30
CA TYR A 475 23.93 21.51 -21.94
C TYR A 475 23.20 20.22 -22.37
N GLY A 476 22.53 19.58 -21.41
CA GLY A 476 21.47 18.59 -21.61
C GLY A 476 20.62 18.52 -20.34
N LEU A 477 19.29 18.52 -20.45
CA LEU A 477 18.36 18.47 -19.31
C LEU A 477 18.73 17.29 -18.40
N THR A 478 19.15 17.56 -17.16
CA THR A 478 19.47 16.54 -16.17
C THR A 478 18.18 16.15 -15.43
N GLY A 479 17.77 14.88 -15.50
CA GLY A 479 16.60 14.33 -14.79
C GLY A 479 15.88 13.24 -15.59
N ALA A 480 15.00 12.49 -14.94
CA ALA A 480 14.19 11.44 -15.55
C ALA A 480 12.98 12.01 -16.31
N ALA A 481 12.64 11.37 -17.42
CA ALA A 481 11.37 11.55 -18.11
C ALA A 481 10.29 10.77 -17.35
N ILE A 482 9.26 11.45 -16.87
CA ILE A 482 8.19 10.83 -16.08
C ILE A 482 6.83 11.25 -16.61
N GLN A 483 5.92 10.30 -16.77
CA GLN A 483 4.52 10.56 -17.11
C GLN A 483 3.59 10.06 -16.03
N LEU A 484 2.71 10.93 -15.53
CA LEU A 484 1.63 10.57 -14.63
C LEU A 484 0.49 9.93 -15.43
N ASN A 485 -0.07 8.85 -14.89
CA ASN A 485 -1.23 8.13 -15.41
C ASN A 485 -2.21 7.92 -14.25
N ARG A 486 -3.50 7.76 -14.56
CA ARG A 486 -4.52 7.54 -13.55
C ARG A 486 -5.63 6.61 -14.03
N SER A 487 -6.33 6.04 -13.06
CA SER A 487 -7.65 5.45 -13.22
C SER A 487 -8.63 6.37 -12.52
N CYS A 488 -9.60 6.92 -13.25
CA CYS A 488 -10.63 7.77 -12.65
C CYS A 488 -11.83 7.92 -13.58
N ALA A 489 -12.95 8.35 -13.00
CA ALA A 489 -14.20 8.54 -13.71
C ALA A 489 -15.02 9.66 -13.07
N LYS A 490 -16.25 9.83 -13.57
CA LYS A 490 -17.17 10.91 -13.17
C LYS A 490 -17.42 10.94 -11.67
N TRP A 491 -17.47 9.78 -11.03
CA TRP A 491 -17.73 9.68 -9.60
C TRP A 491 -16.53 10.11 -8.73
N SER A 492 -15.29 9.94 -9.21
CA SER A 492 -14.08 10.14 -8.42
C SER A 492 -13.39 11.49 -8.67
N ASN A 493 -13.40 11.96 -9.91
CA ASN A 493 -12.74 13.22 -10.32
C ASN A 493 -13.65 14.15 -11.14
N GLY A 494 -14.91 13.77 -11.39
CA GLY A 494 -15.82 14.58 -12.21
C GLY A 494 -15.45 14.64 -13.70
N CYS A 495 -14.60 13.73 -14.18
CA CYS A 495 -14.14 13.63 -15.57
C CYS A 495 -14.67 12.38 -16.27
N ASP A 496 -14.50 12.30 -17.59
CA ASP A 496 -14.74 11.05 -18.32
C ASP A 496 -13.78 9.95 -17.87
N ILE A 497 -14.10 8.70 -18.21
CA ILE A 497 -13.33 7.53 -17.79
C ILE A 497 -11.92 7.63 -18.39
N GLU A 498 -10.92 7.62 -17.51
CA GLU A 498 -9.51 7.48 -17.86
C GLU A 498 -8.98 6.16 -17.29
N HIS A 499 -8.29 5.39 -18.13
CA HIS A 499 -7.61 4.14 -17.75
C HIS A 499 -6.17 4.11 -18.30
N SER A 500 -5.48 5.26 -18.26
CA SER A 500 -4.14 5.42 -18.84
C SER A 500 -3.10 4.51 -18.17
N ILE A 501 -3.34 4.08 -16.92
CA ILE A 501 -2.52 3.08 -16.23
C ILE A 501 -2.52 1.73 -16.98
N ALA A 502 -3.69 1.20 -17.32
CA ALA A 502 -3.81 -0.08 -18.00
C ALA A 502 -3.14 -0.04 -19.38
N ASN A 503 -3.30 1.07 -20.10
CA ASN A 503 -2.62 1.33 -21.37
C ASN A 503 -1.10 1.30 -21.21
N ALA A 504 -0.57 1.98 -20.19
CA ALA A 504 0.87 1.99 -19.89
C ALA A 504 1.41 0.58 -19.58
N TYR A 505 0.69 -0.22 -18.78
CA TYR A 505 1.06 -1.62 -18.51
C TYR A 505 1.08 -2.46 -19.79
N ILE A 506 0.00 -2.42 -20.57
CA ILE A 506 -0.13 -3.21 -21.81
C ILE A 506 0.98 -2.85 -22.81
N GLU A 507 1.19 -1.57 -23.06
CA GLU A 507 2.17 -1.11 -24.03
C GLU A 507 3.61 -1.42 -23.58
N THR A 508 3.94 -1.19 -22.31
CA THR A 508 5.27 -1.52 -21.75
C THR A 508 5.57 -3.01 -21.86
N ILE A 509 4.61 -3.88 -21.53
CA ILE A 509 4.77 -5.34 -21.65
C ILE A 509 4.97 -5.74 -23.12
N LYS A 510 4.12 -5.26 -24.03
CA LYS A 510 4.22 -5.58 -25.46
C LYS A 510 5.55 -5.14 -26.07
N ASN A 511 6.07 -3.99 -25.63
CA ASN A 511 7.28 -3.40 -26.18
C ASN A 511 8.56 -3.89 -25.48
N SER A 512 8.46 -4.56 -24.33
CA SER A 512 9.64 -5.13 -23.65
C SER A 512 10.45 -6.05 -24.56
N GLU A 513 11.78 -6.03 -24.42
CA GLU A 513 12.72 -6.74 -25.30
C GLU A 513 13.29 -8.00 -24.66
N HIS A 514 13.58 -7.98 -23.36
CA HIS A 514 14.41 -8.98 -22.69
C HIS A 514 13.79 -9.53 -21.40
N PHE A 515 13.33 -8.64 -20.52
CA PHE A 515 13.01 -9.01 -19.15
C PHE A 515 11.92 -8.13 -18.57
N VAL A 516 10.97 -8.74 -17.87
CA VAL A 516 9.95 -8.01 -17.08
C VAL A 516 9.92 -8.56 -15.66
N TYR A 517 9.99 -7.66 -14.68
CA TYR A 517 9.73 -7.97 -13.28
C TYR A 517 8.44 -7.29 -12.83
N ILE A 518 7.57 -8.04 -12.17
CA ILE A 518 6.33 -7.54 -11.59
C ILE A 518 6.30 -7.92 -10.11
N GLU A 519 6.03 -6.93 -9.25
CA GLU A 519 5.67 -7.15 -7.85
C GLU A 519 4.30 -6.50 -7.65
N ASN A 520 3.25 -7.30 -7.43
CA ASN A 520 1.88 -6.81 -7.35
C ASN A 520 1.04 -7.57 -6.30
N GLN A 521 0.18 -6.85 -5.58
CA GLN A 521 -0.72 -7.42 -4.58
C GLN A 521 -1.76 -8.37 -5.17
N PHE A 522 -2.26 -8.08 -6.37
CA PHE A 522 -3.22 -8.94 -7.07
C PHE A 522 -2.70 -9.28 -8.47
N PHE A 523 -3.15 -10.40 -9.00
CA PHE A 523 -2.87 -10.81 -10.37
C PHE A 523 -4.11 -11.45 -11.01
N ILE A 524 -5.10 -10.62 -11.32
CA ILE A 524 -6.38 -10.98 -11.93
C ILE A 524 -6.49 -10.27 -13.28
N THR A 525 -6.41 -11.05 -14.35
CA THR A 525 -6.38 -10.56 -15.73
C THR A 525 -6.85 -11.60 -16.74
N ALA A 526 -7.34 -11.12 -17.89
CA ALA A 526 -7.86 -11.98 -18.96
C ALA A 526 -6.94 -12.01 -20.19
N THR A 527 -6.79 -13.19 -20.78
CA THR A 527 -6.13 -13.40 -22.07
C THR A 527 -7.11 -13.29 -23.26
N VAL A 528 -8.42 -13.50 -23.03
CA VAL A 528 -9.48 -13.43 -24.05
C VAL A 528 -10.81 -12.85 -23.50
N ASP A 529 -11.72 -12.39 -24.37
CA ASP A 529 -13.05 -11.85 -23.99
C ASP A 529 -14.00 -12.86 -23.35
N LYS A 530 -13.68 -14.15 -23.46
CA LYS A 530 -14.49 -15.24 -22.91
C LYS A 530 -14.25 -15.48 -21.42
N GLN A 531 -13.17 -14.95 -20.84
CA GLN A 531 -12.86 -15.08 -19.41
C GLN A 531 -13.65 -14.06 -18.59
N LYS A 532 -14.97 -14.22 -18.55
CA LYS A 532 -15.84 -13.42 -17.67
C LYS A 532 -15.70 -13.90 -16.22
N PRO A 533 -15.87 -13.01 -15.23
CA PRO A 533 -16.22 -11.58 -15.32
C PRO A 533 -15.08 -10.65 -15.80
N ILE A 534 -13.82 -11.08 -15.74
CA ILE A 534 -12.60 -10.27 -15.93
C ILE A 534 -12.52 -9.62 -17.33
N LYS A 535 -12.19 -8.31 -17.37
CA LYS A 535 -12.22 -7.47 -18.58
C LYS A 535 -10.84 -6.94 -18.97
N ASN A 536 -9.96 -6.64 -18.01
CA ASN A 536 -8.65 -6.08 -18.30
C ASN A 536 -7.77 -7.04 -19.14
N ARG A 537 -6.95 -6.48 -20.03
CA ARG A 537 -6.23 -7.20 -21.10
C ARG A 537 -4.73 -7.33 -20.87
N ILE A 538 -4.26 -7.16 -19.64
CA ILE A 538 -2.84 -7.24 -19.30
C ILE A 538 -2.31 -8.67 -19.54
N GLY A 539 -3.07 -9.70 -19.19
CA GLY A 539 -2.75 -11.12 -19.46
C GLY A 539 -2.64 -11.42 -20.95
N ALA A 540 -3.48 -10.80 -21.78
CA ALA A 540 -3.39 -10.91 -23.23
C ALA A 540 -2.06 -10.31 -23.75
N ALA A 541 -1.64 -9.15 -23.22
CA ALA A 541 -0.37 -8.52 -23.56
C ALA A 541 0.84 -9.39 -23.17
N ILE A 542 0.79 -10.02 -21.99
CA ILE A 542 1.82 -10.96 -21.51
C ILE A 542 1.93 -12.15 -22.46
N VAL A 543 0.81 -12.79 -22.78
CA VAL A 543 0.76 -13.94 -23.69
C VAL A 543 1.28 -13.57 -25.08
N GLU A 544 0.84 -12.43 -25.63
CA GLU A 544 1.28 -11.93 -26.93
C GLU A 544 2.80 -11.74 -26.96
N ARG A 545 3.35 -11.07 -25.94
CA ARG A 545 4.79 -10.81 -25.83
C ARG A 545 5.60 -12.10 -25.72
N ILE A 546 5.16 -13.04 -24.87
CA ILE A 546 5.86 -14.31 -24.65
C ILE A 546 5.82 -15.17 -25.91
N ILE A 547 4.66 -15.30 -26.55
CA ILE A 547 4.54 -16.07 -27.80
C ILE A 547 5.42 -15.46 -28.90
N ARG A 548 5.51 -14.12 -28.97
CA ARG A 548 6.45 -13.44 -29.88
C ARG A 548 7.89 -13.86 -29.61
N ALA A 549 8.35 -13.78 -28.35
CA ALA A 549 9.70 -14.19 -27.97
C ALA A 549 9.96 -15.66 -28.33
N ALA A 550 9.03 -16.54 -27.99
CA ALA A 550 9.16 -17.97 -28.18
C ALA A 550 9.25 -18.35 -29.66
N ARG A 551 8.41 -17.75 -30.51
CA ARG A 551 8.46 -17.94 -31.98
C ARG A 551 9.76 -17.44 -32.59
N ASN A 552 10.33 -16.38 -32.02
CA ASN A 552 11.59 -15.79 -32.48
C ASN A 552 12.83 -16.47 -31.89
N GLY A 553 12.67 -17.43 -30.96
CA GLY A 553 13.80 -18.01 -30.23
C GLY A 553 14.53 -17.01 -29.32
N GLU A 554 13.87 -15.94 -28.92
CA GLU A 554 14.42 -14.91 -28.03
C GLU A 554 14.51 -15.44 -26.60
N ARG A 555 15.62 -15.15 -25.91
CA ARG A 555 15.73 -15.38 -24.47
C ARG A 555 15.03 -14.25 -23.73
N TYR A 556 13.77 -14.51 -23.36
CA TYR A 556 12.90 -13.59 -22.66
C TYR A 556 12.42 -14.21 -21.35
N LYS A 557 12.38 -13.43 -20.27
CA LYS A 557 11.91 -13.90 -18.96
C LYS A 557 11.01 -12.88 -18.28
N MET A 558 9.99 -13.38 -17.57
CA MET A 558 9.11 -12.62 -16.71
C MET A 558 9.10 -13.26 -15.32
N ILE A 559 9.36 -12.46 -14.30
CA ILE A 559 9.28 -12.87 -12.89
C ILE A 559 8.14 -12.08 -12.26
N VAL A 560 7.16 -12.79 -11.70
CA VAL A 560 6.03 -12.21 -10.98
C VAL A 560 6.11 -12.62 -9.51
N VAL A 561 6.09 -11.64 -8.61
CA VAL A 561 6.07 -11.85 -7.15
C VAL A 561 4.75 -11.28 -6.62
N MET A 562 3.96 -12.11 -5.96
CA MET A 562 2.60 -11.78 -5.49
C MET A 562 2.25 -12.57 -4.22
N PRO A 563 1.32 -12.09 -3.37
CA PRO A 563 0.92 -12.83 -2.19
C PRO A 563 0.23 -14.14 -2.58
N ALA A 564 0.43 -15.19 -1.80
CA ALA A 564 -0.25 -16.46 -2.02
C ALA A 564 -1.66 -16.44 -1.43
N VAL A 565 -1.87 -15.67 -0.36
CA VAL A 565 -3.18 -15.45 0.25
C VAL A 565 -3.42 -13.95 0.41
N PRO A 566 -4.55 -13.42 -0.10
CA PRO A 566 -4.96 -12.04 0.19
C PRO A 566 -5.11 -11.81 1.71
N ALA A 567 -4.78 -10.61 2.19
CA ALA A 567 -4.78 -10.27 3.63
C ALA A 567 -6.19 -10.10 4.21
N PHE A 568 -6.94 -11.19 4.35
CA PHE A 568 -8.20 -11.25 5.09
C PHE A 568 -8.11 -12.26 6.22
N ALA A 569 -8.83 -11.98 7.32
CA ALA A 569 -8.81 -12.82 8.50
C ALA A 569 -9.58 -14.13 8.28
N GLY A 570 -9.09 -15.20 8.87
CA GLY A 570 -9.82 -16.48 8.95
C GLY A 570 -9.08 -17.67 8.37
N ASP A 571 -9.52 -18.85 8.78
CA ASP A 571 -9.12 -20.13 8.19
C ASP A 571 -9.67 -20.21 6.75
N LEU A 572 -8.85 -20.61 5.78
CA LEU A 572 -9.27 -20.72 4.38
C LEU A 572 -10.50 -21.63 4.19
N ARG A 573 -10.74 -22.59 5.08
CA ARG A 573 -11.93 -23.45 5.01
C ARG A 573 -13.20 -22.79 5.53
N ALA A 574 -13.08 -21.77 6.38
CA ALA A 574 -14.20 -21.16 7.06
C ALA A 574 -15.13 -20.40 6.08
N ASP A 575 -16.40 -20.24 6.48
CA ASP A 575 -17.44 -19.62 5.66
C ASP A 575 -17.19 -18.12 5.42
N ASP A 576 -16.51 -17.46 6.37
CA ASP A 576 -16.06 -16.06 6.29
C ASP A 576 -14.90 -15.86 5.29
N ALA A 577 -14.11 -16.90 4.99
CA ALA A 577 -13.03 -16.86 4.02
C ALA A 577 -13.48 -16.97 2.55
N LEU A 578 -14.78 -16.89 2.24
CA LEU A 578 -15.27 -17.00 0.86
C LEU A 578 -14.68 -15.92 -0.07
N ALA A 579 -14.57 -14.68 0.41
CA ALA A 579 -13.96 -13.57 -0.34
C ALA A 579 -12.50 -13.87 -0.70
N THR A 580 -11.73 -14.35 0.27
CA THR A 580 -10.33 -14.77 0.08
C THR A 580 -10.22 -15.88 -0.96
N ARG A 581 -11.09 -16.89 -0.86
CA ARG A 581 -11.14 -18.02 -1.79
C ARG A 581 -11.53 -17.60 -3.21
N ALA A 582 -12.47 -16.67 -3.37
CA ALA A 582 -12.86 -16.11 -4.67
C ALA A 582 -11.68 -15.41 -5.35
N ILE A 583 -10.97 -14.54 -4.61
CA ILE A 583 -9.80 -13.84 -5.15
C ILE A 583 -8.71 -14.86 -5.54
N MET A 584 -8.43 -15.85 -4.69
CA MET A 584 -7.45 -16.89 -5.02
C MET A 584 -7.83 -17.65 -6.29
N GLU A 585 -9.10 -18.00 -6.47
CA GLU A 585 -9.60 -18.66 -7.68
C GLU A 585 -9.39 -17.82 -8.93
N PHE A 586 -9.78 -16.54 -8.91
CA PHE A 586 -9.55 -15.63 -10.04
C PHE A 586 -8.06 -15.47 -10.38
N GLN A 587 -7.19 -15.41 -9.37
CA GLN A 587 -5.74 -15.39 -9.60
C GLN A 587 -5.26 -16.68 -10.27
N TYR A 588 -5.71 -17.85 -9.81
CA TYR A 588 -5.35 -19.11 -10.46
C TYR A 588 -5.90 -19.21 -11.88
N ASP A 589 -7.10 -18.70 -12.15
CA ASP A 589 -7.69 -18.67 -13.50
C ASP A 589 -6.93 -17.74 -14.46
N SER A 590 -6.35 -16.66 -13.94
CA SER A 590 -5.43 -15.84 -14.72
C SER A 590 -4.10 -16.54 -15.00
N ILE A 591 -3.58 -17.31 -14.04
CA ILE A 591 -2.25 -17.92 -14.11
C ILE A 591 -2.26 -19.28 -14.82
N ASN A 592 -2.95 -20.28 -14.28
CA ASN A 592 -2.86 -21.69 -14.69
C ASN A 592 -4.16 -22.51 -14.73
N ARG A 593 -5.35 -21.92 -14.57
CA ARG A 593 -6.66 -22.60 -14.55
C ARG A 593 -7.70 -21.92 -15.45
N GLY A 594 -8.86 -22.56 -15.64
CA GLY A 594 -9.99 -21.97 -16.37
C GLY A 594 -9.99 -22.12 -17.91
N GLY A 595 -9.02 -22.84 -18.50
CA GLY A 595 -8.95 -23.13 -19.93
C GLY A 595 -8.45 -21.97 -20.82
N HIS A 596 -8.21 -20.80 -20.24
CA HIS A 596 -7.80 -19.58 -20.92
C HIS A 596 -6.72 -18.83 -20.13
N SER A 597 -6.10 -19.46 -19.15
CA SER A 597 -5.03 -18.86 -18.36
C SER A 597 -3.82 -18.48 -19.23
N ILE A 598 -2.89 -17.69 -18.67
CA ILE A 598 -1.61 -17.39 -19.32
C ILE A 598 -0.85 -18.68 -19.66
N TYR A 599 -0.69 -19.59 -18.70
CA TYR A 599 0.03 -20.85 -18.90
C TYR A 599 -0.64 -21.73 -19.96
N GLU A 600 -1.96 -21.89 -19.90
CA GLU A 600 -2.70 -22.72 -20.85
C GLU A 600 -2.66 -22.14 -22.26
N THR A 601 -2.69 -20.82 -22.40
CA THR A 601 -2.66 -20.15 -23.70
C THR A 601 -1.27 -20.25 -24.34
N ILE A 602 -0.19 -20.07 -23.56
CA ILE A 602 1.19 -20.28 -24.05
C ILE A 602 1.42 -21.76 -24.42
N ALA A 603 0.98 -22.69 -23.56
CA ALA A 603 1.09 -24.13 -23.82
C ALA A 603 0.34 -24.55 -25.10
N ARG A 604 -0.85 -23.99 -25.33
CA ARG A 604 -1.63 -24.21 -26.56
C ARG A 604 -0.92 -23.69 -27.81
N ALA A 605 -0.09 -22.65 -27.68
CA ALA A 605 0.75 -22.16 -28.76
C ALA A 605 1.98 -23.04 -29.04
N GLY A 606 2.21 -24.10 -28.25
CA GLY A 606 3.28 -25.08 -28.44
C GLY A 606 4.54 -24.82 -27.62
N PHE A 607 4.50 -23.94 -26.61
CA PHE A 607 5.67 -23.55 -25.82
C PHE A 607 5.47 -23.85 -24.33
N ASN A 608 6.56 -24.14 -23.61
CA ASN A 608 6.51 -24.34 -22.17
C ASN A 608 6.43 -22.98 -21.45
N PRO A 609 5.32 -22.63 -20.76
CA PRO A 609 5.19 -21.32 -20.12
C PRO A 609 6.26 -21.07 -19.06
N MET A 610 6.69 -22.11 -18.32
CA MET A 610 7.69 -21.99 -17.25
C MET A 610 9.09 -21.59 -17.74
N GLU A 611 9.34 -21.68 -19.05
CA GLU A 611 10.56 -21.17 -19.67
C GLU A 611 10.54 -19.64 -19.83
N TYR A 612 9.39 -19.00 -19.76
CA TYR A 612 9.23 -17.57 -20.05
C TYR A 612 8.65 -16.79 -18.87
N ILE A 613 7.72 -17.35 -18.11
CA ILE A 613 7.09 -16.68 -16.98
C ILE A 613 7.00 -17.61 -15.78
N ARG A 614 7.34 -17.11 -14.59
CA ARG A 614 7.22 -17.83 -13.32
C ARG A 614 6.69 -16.91 -12.21
N PHE A 615 5.92 -17.50 -11.31
CA PHE A 615 5.28 -16.85 -10.17
C PHE A 615 5.94 -17.29 -8.86
N TYR A 616 6.11 -16.35 -7.94
CA TYR A 616 6.71 -16.55 -6.62
C TYR A 616 5.90 -15.80 -5.57
N ASN A 617 6.08 -16.18 -4.31
CA ASN A 617 5.58 -15.45 -3.14
C ASN A 617 6.77 -15.20 -2.18
N LEU A 618 6.52 -14.52 -1.06
CA LEU A 618 7.48 -14.28 0.00
C LEU A 618 6.98 -14.83 1.34
N ARG A 619 7.89 -15.40 2.13
CA ARG A 619 7.63 -15.93 3.47
C ARG A 619 8.89 -15.84 4.30
N ASN A 620 8.74 -15.58 5.59
CA ASN A 620 9.87 -15.55 6.52
C ASN A 620 9.56 -16.31 7.82
N TYR A 621 10.58 -16.46 8.66
CA TYR A 621 10.45 -16.99 10.02
C TYR A 621 11.07 -16.03 11.03
N ASP A 622 10.67 -16.18 12.29
CA ASP A 622 11.27 -15.49 13.41
C ASP A 622 11.15 -16.36 14.67
N ARG A 623 11.57 -15.83 15.82
CA ARG A 623 11.48 -16.50 17.12
C ARG A 623 11.07 -15.49 18.18
N ILE A 624 9.85 -15.63 18.70
CA ILE A 624 9.27 -14.73 19.70
C ILE A 624 10.01 -14.89 21.02
N ASN A 625 10.54 -13.79 21.59
CA ASN A 625 11.16 -13.84 22.93
C ASN A 625 10.10 -13.84 24.05
N SER A 626 9.34 -14.92 24.16
CA SER A 626 8.52 -15.28 25.32
C SER A 626 9.31 -16.16 26.31
N SER A 627 10.64 -16.02 26.31
CA SER A 627 11.57 -16.94 26.96
C SER A 627 11.47 -16.90 28.50
N GLY A 628 12.28 -17.74 29.16
CA GLY A 628 12.40 -17.71 30.63
C GLY A 628 12.79 -16.34 31.20
N ALA A 629 13.32 -15.42 30.38
CA ALA A 629 13.53 -14.03 30.79
C ALA A 629 12.21 -13.35 31.17
N MET A 630 11.15 -13.46 30.35
CA MET A 630 9.83 -12.88 30.64
C MET A 630 9.28 -13.42 31.96
N ALA A 631 9.27 -14.75 32.13
CA ALA A 631 8.79 -15.39 33.35
C ALA A 631 9.56 -14.95 34.61
N LYS A 632 10.88 -14.75 34.51
CA LYS A 632 11.69 -14.22 35.64
C LYS A 632 11.31 -12.78 35.99
N VAL A 633 11.07 -11.94 34.99
CA VAL A 633 10.68 -10.53 35.21
C VAL A 633 9.28 -10.45 35.80
N GLU A 634 8.32 -11.22 35.28
CA GLU A 634 6.97 -11.30 35.82
C GLU A 634 6.97 -11.81 37.27
N GLN A 635 7.77 -12.84 37.57
CA GLN A 635 7.91 -13.36 38.94
C GLN A 635 8.54 -12.34 39.89
N ALA A 636 9.51 -11.56 39.42
CA ALA A 636 10.23 -10.58 40.24
C ALA A 636 9.42 -9.29 40.47
N SER A 637 8.65 -8.84 39.47
CA SER A 637 7.82 -7.63 39.56
C SER A 637 6.44 -7.90 40.15
N GLY A 638 5.91 -9.13 39.99
CA GLY A 638 4.50 -9.43 40.26
C GLY A 638 3.55 -8.84 39.20
N VAL A 639 4.08 -8.36 38.07
CA VAL A 639 3.33 -7.72 36.98
C VAL A 639 3.46 -8.58 35.73
N ALA A 640 2.33 -8.86 35.05
CA ALA A 640 2.35 -9.56 33.77
C ALA A 640 2.91 -8.66 32.66
N TYR A 641 3.64 -9.23 31.71
CA TYR A 641 4.21 -8.50 30.57
C TYR A 641 3.13 -7.70 29.82
N GLU A 642 1.96 -8.31 29.59
CA GLU A 642 0.87 -7.67 28.86
C GLU A 642 0.27 -6.46 29.60
N ASP A 643 0.26 -6.46 30.93
CA ASP A 643 -0.23 -5.31 31.71
C ASP A 643 0.76 -4.14 31.63
N ALA A 644 2.06 -4.43 31.74
CA ALA A 644 3.12 -3.43 31.57
C ALA A 644 3.15 -2.87 30.14
N ARG A 645 2.99 -3.75 29.13
CA ARG A 645 2.94 -3.39 27.70
C ARG A 645 1.71 -2.54 27.36
N LYS A 646 0.53 -2.85 27.91
CA LYS A 646 -0.67 -2.00 27.76
C LYS A 646 -0.46 -0.62 28.36
N GLN A 647 0.09 -0.54 29.58
CA GLN A 647 0.39 0.76 30.17
C GLN A 647 1.46 1.53 29.38
N TYR A 648 2.43 0.85 28.77
CA TYR A 648 3.41 1.47 27.87
C TYR A 648 2.74 2.15 26.67
N ASP A 649 1.81 1.47 25.98
CA ASP A 649 1.08 2.07 24.86
C ASP A 649 0.18 3.23 25.33
N GLU A 650 -0.52 3.08 26.45
CA GLU A 650 -1.36 4.14 27.05
C GLU A 650 -0.56 5.41 27.40
N GLN A 651 0.68 5.25 27.90
CA GLN A 651 1.55 6.40 28.17
C GLN A 651 1.92 7.19 26.90
N HIS A 652 2.02 6.51 25.76
CA HIS A 652 2.26 7.14 24.47
C HIS A 652 0.98 7.75 23.86
N GLU A 653 -0.21 7.32 24.30
CA GLU A 653 -1.48 8.00 23.96
C GLU A 653 -1.62 9.35 24.70
N GLY A 654 -1.19 9.40 25.98
CA GLY A 654 -1.41 10.51 26.90
C GLY A 654 -0.42 11.69 26.83
N GLN A 655 0.73 11.55 26.15
CA GLN A 655 1.70 12.64 25.98
C GLN A 655 1.30 13.60 24.84
N ARG A 656 0.12 14.21 24.95
CA ARG A 656 -0.30 15.33 24.08
C ARG A 656 0.33 16.62 24.59
N GLY A 657 1.56 16.90 24.15
CA GLY A 657 2.26 18.13 24.51
C GLY A 657 3.53 18.34 23.71
N TYR A 658 3.46 19.22 22.71
CA TYR A 658 4.63 19.70 21.97
C TYR A 658 5.62 20.40 22.92
N GLN A 659 6.86 19.90 23.02
CA GLN A 659 7.97 20.67 23.55
C GLN A 659 8.66 21.40 22.39
N PRO A 660 8.64 22.76 22.37
CA PRO A 660 9.35 23.52 21.35
C PRO A 660 10.85 23.19 21.36
N TYR A 661 11.38 22.90 20.18
CA TYR A 661 12.81 22.70 19.97
C TYR A 661 13.62 23.94 20.40
N ASN A 662 14.50 23.78 21.39
CA ASN A 662 15.59 24.70 21.70
C ASN A 662 16.87 24.13 21.05
N PRO A 663 17.40 24.72 19.96
CA PRO A 663 18.63 24.23 19.36
C PRO A 663 19.77 24.36 20.37
N GLY A 664 20.22 23.23 20.90
CA GLY A 664 21.48 23.16 21.65
C GLY A 664 22.62 23.64 20.75
N PRO A 665 23.56 24.47 21.25
CA PRO A 665 24.63 25.00 20.43
C PRO A 665 25.60 23.87 20.04
N TYR A 666 25.87 23.78 18.74
CA TYR A 666 26.94 22.98 18.16
C TYR A 666 28.29 23.33 18.82
N GLU A 667 28.99 22.34 19.36
CA GLU A 667 30.36 22.50 19.88
C GLU A 667 31.35 22.72 18.71
N LEU A 668 31.73 23.97 18.50
CA LEU A 668 32.98 24.33 17.82
C LEU A 668 34.04 24.56 18.90
N SER A 669 35.08 23.73 18.90
CA SER A 669 36.24 23.86 19.78
C SER A 669 36.98 25.19 19.54
N GLY A 670 37.11 26.03 20.57
CA GLY A 670 37.95 27.23 20.54
C GLY A 670 38.05 27.94 21.89
N ASN A 671 39.27 27.98 22.45
CA ASN A 671 39.60 28.62 23.74
C ASN A 671 39.55 30.16 23.70
N ALA A 672 38.96 30.79 24.75
CA ALA A 672 39.36 32.00 25.51
C ALA A 672 38.16 32.88 25.96
N PRO A 673 38.31 33.83 26.92
CA PRO A 673 38.61 33.75 28.36
C PRO A 673 37.43 34.33 29.23
N PRO A 674 37.48 34.35 30.59
CA PRO A 674 36.28 34.50 31.42
C PRO A 674 35.89 35.96 31.70
N GLN A 675 34.59 36.26 31.73
CA GLN A 675 34.05 37.50 32.30
C GLN A 675 32.90 37.26 33.29
N GLN A 676 32.90 38.09 34.32
CA GLN A 676 32.13 38.05 35.56
C GLN A 676 30.69 38.56 35.43
N GLY A 677 29.78 37.95 36.20
CA GLY A 677 28.90 38.61 37.17
C GLY A 677 27.70 39.45 36.68
N GLY A 678 26.48 39.02 37.03
CA GLY A 678 25.29 39.88 37.03
C GLY A 678 24.04 39.18 37.59
N TYR A 679 23.59 39.58 38.78
CA TYR A 679 22.38 39.13 39.47
C TYR A 679 21.16 40.03 39.16
N ALA A 680 19.96 39.44 39.31
CA ALA A 680 18.63 40.03 39.66
C ALA A 680 17.56 40.15 38.54
N PRO A 681 16.24 40.21 38.86
CA PRO A 681 15.46 39.46 39.86
C PRO A 681 14.11 38.90 39.33
N GLN A 682 13.50 37.95 40.06
CA GLN A 682 12.16 37.36 39.82
C GLN A 682 11.00 38.33 40.13
N GLN A 683 9.99 38.37 39.25
CA GLN A 683 8.68 39.01 39.51
C GLN A 683 7.55 37.96 39.50
N ASN A 684 6.82 37.90 40.61
CA ASN A 684 5.61 37.10 40.83
C ASN A 684 4.39 37.71 40.13
N TYR A 685 3.61 36.89 39.40
CA TYR A 685 2.24 37.20 39.02
C TYR A 685 1.24 36.24 39.70
N PRO A 686 0.05 36.70 40.12
CA PRO A 686 -0.98 35.87 40.75
C PRO A 686 -1.79 35.04 39.73
N PRO A 687 -2.41 33.91 40.15
CA PRO A 687 -3.14 33.00 39.27
C PRO A 687 -4.55 33.51 38.90
N PRO A 688 -5.10 33.10 37.73
CA PRO A 688 -6.45 33.47 37.29
C PRO A 688 -7.56 32.64 37.98
N PRO A 689 -8.83 33.12 37.98
CA PRO A 689 -9.95 32.49 38.69
C PRO A 689 -10.51 31.23 37.98
N PRO A 690 -11.18 30.34 38.73
CA PRO A 690 -11.67 29.06 38.21
C PRO A 690 -12.90 29.21 37.29
N GLY A 691 -12.90 28.45 36.19
CA GLY A 691 -14.03 28.31 35.27
C GLY A 691 -15.13 27.35 35.78
N PRO A 692 -16.28 27.27 35.09
CA PRO A 692 -17.45 26.50 35.54
C PRO A 692 -17.23 24.97 35.43
N PRO A 693 -17.96 24.16 36.23
CA PRO A 693 -17.76 22.72 36.29
C PRO A 693 -18.29 22.00 35.03
N PRO A 694 -17.64 20.90 34.59
CA PRO A 694 -18.04 20.15 33.41
C PRO A 694 -19.33 19.33 33.64
N MET A 695 -20.16 19.25 32.58
CA MET A 695 -21.33 18.37 32.53
C MET A 695 -20.89 16.90 32.47
N GLN A 696 -21.57 16.06 33.26
CA GLN A 696 -21.33 14.62 33.35
C GLN A 696 -21.62 13.91 32.01
N GLN A 697 -20.57 13.32 31.42
CA GLN A 697 -20.69 12.25 30.45
C GLN A 697 -21.03 10.95 31.20
N GLN A 698 -22.17 10.34 30.87
CA GLN A 698 -22.54 9.01 31.35
C GLN A 698 -21.61 7.97 30.70
N GLY A 699 -20.91 7.22 31.55
CA GLY A 699 -19.88 6.26 31.15
C GLY A 699 -20.41 4.92 30.67
N TYR A 700 -19.60 4.27 29.84
CA TYR A 700 -19.50 2.82 29.66
C TYR A 700 -18.05 2.49 29.31
N GLY A 701 -17.45 1.56 30.08
CA GLY A 701 -16.07 1.08 29.94
C GLY A 701 -15.22 1.43 31.16
N ASP A 702 -15.18 0.56 32.16
CA ASP A 702 -14.28 0.68 33.32
C ASP A 702 -12.82 0.66 32.83
N ALA A 703 -12.16 1.81 32.83
CA ALA A 703 -10.71 1.87 32.90
C ALA A 703 -10.28 1.19 34.21
N PRO A 704 -9.27 0.30 34.23
CA PRO A 704 -8.73 -0.19 35.49
C PRO A 704 -8.21 1.03 36.27
N GLN A 705 -8.90 1.41 37.34
CA GLN A 705 -8.32 2.29 38.34
C GLN A 705 -7.18 1.51 38.98
N TYR A 706 -5.95 1.70 38.48
CA TYR A 706 -4.74 1.27 39.16
C TYR A 706 -4.60 2.12 40.42
N ALA A 707 -5.27 1.68 41.49
CA ALA A 707 -5.12 2.25 42.82
C ALA A 707 -3.70 1.96 43.32
N GLY A 708 -2.75 2.83 42.98
CA GLY A 708 -1.41 2.85 43.57
C GLY A 708 -0.35 1.91 42.98
N THR A 709 -0.58 1.28 41.82
CA THR A 709 0.41 0.45 41.13
C THR A 709 0.92 1.11 39.84
N ASN A 710 2.21 0.95 39.52
CA ASN A 710 2.83 1.41 38.27
C ASN A 710 3.35 0.18 37.49
N PRO A 711 2.47 -0.61 36.86
CA PRO A 711 2.83 -1.86 36.18
C PRO A 711 4.09 -1.77 35.30
N LEU A 712 4.17 -0.76 34.44
CA LEU A 712 5.31 -0.51 33.57
C LEU A 712 6.57 -0.21 34.38
N GLY A 713 6.52 0.72 35.32
CA GLY A 713 7.67 1.08 36.15
C GLY A 713 8.20 -0.11 36.96
N ASP A 714 7.30 -0.88 37.57
CA ASP A 714 7.62 -2.05 38.38
C ASP A 714 8.20 -3.18 37.52
N TYR A 715 7.61 -3.45 36.35
CA TYR A 715 8.10 -4.44 35.39
C TYR A 715 9.48 -4.04 34.85
N GLN A 716 9.65 -2.80 34.42
CA GLN A 716 10.90 -2.30 33.82
C GLN A 716 12.05 -2.26 34.85
N ALA A 717 11.74 -1.93 36.11
CA ALA A 717 12.71 -1.99 37.21
C ALA A 717 13.15 -3.43 37.50
N ALA A 718 12.24 -4.40 37.45
CA ALA A 718 12.59 -5.82 37.57
C ALA A 718 13.41 -6.30 36.35
N ALA A 719 13.01 -5.91 35.14
CA ALA A 719 13.69 -6.27 33.90
C ALA A 719 15.16 -5.83 33.87
N ALA A 720 15.45 -4.62 34.36
CA ALA A 720 16.81 -4.09 34.49
C ALA A 720 17.71 -4.92 35.43
N ASN A 721 17.12 -5.70 36.35
CA ASN A 721 17.84 -6.54 37.31
C ASN A 721 17.91 -8.01 36.87
N VAL A 722 17.13 -8.42 35.87
CA VAL A 722 17.16 -9.78 35.32
C VAL A 722 18.28 -9.84 34.26
N GLY A 723 19.42 -10.40 34.64
CA GLY A 723 20.51 -10.71 33.71
C GLY A 723 20.19 -11.92 32.83
N GLY A 724 20.81 -12.00 31.66
CA GLY A 724 20.64 -13.12 30.73
C GLY A 724 20.94 -12.71 29.30
N THR A 725 21.18 -13.67 28.42
CA THR A 725 21.42 -13.37 27.00
C THR A 725 20.14 -12.89 26.32
N MET A 726 18.98 -13.43 26.71
CA MET A 726 17.67 -13.00 26.21
C MET A 726 17.20 -11.67 26.80
N ALA A 727 17.66 -11.30 28.01
CA ALA A 727 17.33 -10.02 28.63
C ALA A 727 17.99 -8.81 27.93
N SER A 728 19.06 -9.04 27.16
CA SER A 728 19.75 -7.98 26.40
C SER A 728 18.91 -7.40 25.25
N GLY A 729 17.88 -8.13 24.81
CA GLY A 729 17.06 -7.80 23.64
C GLY A 729 17.72 -8.05 22.29
N ARG A 730 18.97 -8.54 22.25
CA ARG A 730 19.69 -8.82 20.99
C ARG A 730 18.99 -9.86 20.10
N TRP A 731 18.27 -10.78 20.73
CA TRP A 731 17.61 -11.93 20.10
C TRP A 731 16.10 -11.92 20.30
N ASP A 732 15.52 -10.71 20.44
CA ASP A 732 14.06 -10.51 20.46
C ASP A 732 13.41 -10.83 19.10
N SER A 733 14.21 -10.69 18.03
CA SER A 733 13.95 -11.21 16.68
C SER A 733 15.23 -11.85 16.14
N VAL A 734 15.08 -12.89 15.32
CA VAL A 734 16.14 -13.61 14.60
C VAL A 734 16.06 -13.40 13.09
N ALA A 735 15.23 -12.47 12.62
CA ALA A 735 15.03 -12.18 11.19
C ALA A 735 16.33 -11.83 10.44
N GLU A 736 17.36 -11.34 11.14
CA GLU A 736 18.67 -11.12 10.53
C GLU A 736 19.38 -12.41 10.09
N CYS A 737 19.03 -13.58 10.62
CA CYS A 737 19.80 -14.82 10.41
C CYS A 737 19.75 -15.31 8.96
N TYR A 738 18.70 -14.94 8.21
CA TYR A 738 18.58 -15.23 6.77
C TYR A 738 19.09 -14.10 5.87
N MET A 739 19.67 -13.04 6.44
CA MET A 739 20.22 -11.88 5.73
C MET A 739 21.74 -11.96 5.57
N LEU A 740 22.32 -11.09 4.73
CA LEU A 740 23.75 -11.06 4.46
C LEU A 740 24.52 -10.70 5.73
N ASN A 741 25.51 -11.53 6.08
CA ASN A 741 26.31 -11.42 7.30
C ASN A 741 25.49 -11.49 8.61
N GLY A 742 24.26 -12.01 8.56
CA GLY A 742 23.51 -12.38 9.75
C GLY A 742 24.18 -13.53 10.50
N GLU A 743 23.89 -13.63 11.80
CA GLU A 743 24.33 -14.79 12.59
C GLU A 743 23.69 -16.08 12.07
N ASP A 744 24.38 -17.20 12.22
CA ASP A 744 23.80 -18.51 11.93
C ASP A 744 22.80 -18.87 13.03
N ILE A 745 21.56 -19.20 12.66
CA ILE A 745 20.50 -19.54 13.62
C ILE A 745 20.90 -20.67 14.59
N ARG A 746 21.85 -21.52 14.20
CA ARG A 746 22.41 -22.60 15.05
C ARG A 746 23.22 -22.08 16.23
N ASN A 747 23.79 -20.90 16.12
CA ASN A 747 24.58 -20.23 17.16
C ASN A 747 23.73 -19.35 18.07
N VAL A 748 22.49 -19.04 17.67
CA VAL A 748 21.62 -18.15 18.44
C VAL A 748 21.18 -18.84 19.74
N PRO A 749 21.40 -18.23 20.92
CA PRO A 749 21.09 -18.82 22.21
C PRO A 749 19.60 -18.75 22.55
N TRP A 750 19.16 -19.53 23.56
CA TRP A 750 17.82 -19.49 24.13
C TRP A 750 17.81 -19.84 25.62
N GLU A 751 16.93 -19.18 26.38
CA GLU A 751 16.68 -19.47 27.81
C GLU A 751 15.28 -20.05 28.00
N GLY A 752 15.15 -21.21 28.66
CA GLY A 752 13.86 -21.85 28.90
C GLY A 752 13.75 -23.29 28.41
N GLY A 753 14.83 -23.85 27.85
CA GLY A 753 14.91 -25.25 27.41
C GLY A 753 14.46 -25.48 25.97
N ASN A 754 14.74 -26.69 25.45
CA ASN A 754 14.57 -27.01 24.02
C ASN A 754 13.12 -26.92 23.54
N VAL A 755 12.15 -27.32 24.39
CA VAL A 755 10.73 -27.34 24.00
C VAL A 755 10.20 -25.91 23.84
N SER A 756 10.46 -25.03 24.81
CA SER A 756 10.04 -23.63 24.72
C SER A 756 10.70 -22.89 23.56
N GLU A 757 11.92 -23.29 23.16
CA GLU A 757 12.55 -22.71 21.98
C GLU A 757 11.86 -23.12 20.68
N ILE A 758 11.49 -24.40 20.54
CA ILE A 758 10.73 -24.89 19.39
C ILE A 758 9.40 -24.15 19.30
N ASP A 759 8.70 -24.03 20.43
CA ASP A 759 7.40 -23.37 20.52
C ASP A 759 7.50 -21.85 20.25
N ALA A 760 8.69 -21.25 20.33
CA ALA A 760 8.89 -19.83 20.06
C ALA A 760 9.11 -19.50 18.57
N PHE A 761 9.50 -20.49 17.76
CA PHE A 761 9.69 -20.27 16.32
C PHE A 761 8.36 -20.14 15.61
N VAL A 762 8.26 -19.10 14.77
CA VAL A 762 7.05 -18.73 14.02
C VAL A 762 7.37 -18.46 12.56
N THR A 763 6.39 -18.63 11.68
CA THR A 763 6.44 -18.20 10.28
C THR A 763 5.18 -17.42 9.91
N GLU A 764 5.31 -16.48 8.97
CA GLU A 764 4.17 -15.87 8.30
C GLU A 764 4.52 -15.54 6.83
N GLU A 765 3.50 -15.45 5.99
CA GLU A 765 3.60 -14.84 4.66
C GLU A 765 4.08 -13.39 4.79
N LEU A 766 5.03 -13.01 3.95
CA LEU A 766 5.43 -11.61 3.81
C LEU A 766 4.49 -10.99 2.77
N TYR A 767 3.59 -10.13 3.24
CA TYR A 767 2.52 -9.61 2.40
C TYR A 767 3.07 -8.63 1.37
N ILE A 768 2.89 -8.98 0.10
CA ILE A 768 3.33 -8.18 -1.03
C ILE A 768 2.24 -7.17 -1.38
N HIS A 769 2.49 -5.90 -1.04
CA HIS A 769 1.57 -4.81 -1.32
C HIS A 769 2.07 -3.86 -2.42
N SER A 770 3.30 -4.05 -2.92
CA SER A 770 3.83 -3.32 -4.07
C SER A 770 2.86 -3.29 -5.26
N LYS A 771 2.92 -2.24 -6.07
CA LYS A 771 2.33 -2.18 -7.41
C LYS A 771 3.37 -1.67 -8.40
N LEU A 772 4.25 -2.58 -8.81
CA LEU A 772 5.48 -2.28 -9.53
C LEU A 772 5.61 -3.15 -10.78
N LEU A 773 6.05 -2.53 -11.88
CA LEU A 773 6.57 -3.22 -13.06
C LEU A 773 7.91 -2.60 -13.45
N ILE A 774 8.91 -3.43 -13.74
CA ILE A 774 10.21 -3.01 -14.30
C ILE A 774 10.44 -3.78 -15.60
N ALA A 775 10.64 -3.05 -16.70
CA ALA A 775 10.95 -3.63 -18.00
C ALA A 775 12.38 -3.28 -18.43
N ASP A 776 13.13 -4.32 -18.81
CA ASP A 776 14.46 -4.27 -19.44
C ASP A 776 15.51 -3.45 -18.68
N ASP A 777 15.37 -3.30 -17.36
CA ASP A 777 16.19 -2.37 -16.56
C ASP A 777 16.21 -0.94 -17.14
N ARG A 778 15.11 -0.50 -17.79
CA ARG A 778 14.98 0.83 -18.43
C ARG A 778 13.73 1.58 -18.05
N ILE A 779 12.59 0.88 -17.96
CA ILE A 779 11.28 1.48 -17.70
C ILE A 779 10.76 0.96 -16.37
N VAL A 780 10.22 1.87 -15.54
CA VAL A 780 9.53 1.51 -14.30
C VAL A 780 8.10 2.06 -14.33
N ILE A 781 7.12 1.24 -13.99
CA ILE A 781 5.77 1.67 -13.62
C ILE A 781 5.60 1.44 -12.13
N CYS A 782 5.26 2.49 -11.38
CA CYS A 782 5.03 2.39 -9.93
C CYS A 782 3.88 3.32 -9.53
N GLY A 783 3.00 2.83 -8.65
CA GLY A 783 1.80 3.56 -8.22
C GLY A 783 0.97 2.77 -7.21
N SER A 784 -0.34 3.01 -7.25
CA SER A 784 -1.32 2.37 -6.36
C SER A 784 -2.14 1.26 -7.03
N ALA A 785 -2.16 1.21 -8.37
CA ALA A 785 -3.04 0.33 -9.14
C ALA A 785 -2.62 -1.14 -9.11
N ASN A 786 -3.50 -2.00 -8.60
CA ASN A 786 -3.33 -3.44 -8.62
C ASN A 786 -3.59 -4.03 -10.02
N LEU A 787 -3.11 -5.25 -10.31
CA LEU A 787 -3.49 -5.95 -11.54
C LEU A 787 -4.83 -6.67 -11.33
N ASN A 788 -5.92 -5.90 -11.40
CA ASN A 788 -7.30 -6.35 -11.30
C ASN A 788 -8.22 -5.34 -12.03
N ASP A 789 -9.45 -5.72 -12.36
CA ASP A 789 -10.41 -4.83 -13.04
C ASP A 789 -10.71 -3.58 -12.21
N ARG A 790 -10.84 -3.74 -10.88
CA ARG A 790 -11.06 -2.64 -9.93
C ARG A 790 -10.07 -1.48 -10.09
N SER A 791 -8.80 -1.76 -10.39
CA SER A 791 -7.78 -0.71 -10.56
C SER A 791 -7.56 -0.31 -12.02
N GLN A 792 -7.83 -1.21 -12.97
CA GLN A 792 -7.37 -1.08 -14.36
C GLN A 792 -8.44 -0.56 -15.33
N LEU A 793 -9.73 -0.62 -14.99
CA LEU A 793 -10.80 -0.21 -15.92
C LEU A 793 -11.09 1.31 -15.93
N GLY A 794 -10.71 2.02 -14.87
CA GLY A 794 -10.89 3.48 -14.76
C GLY A 794 -12.21 3.91 -14.11
N ASP A 795 -13.27 3.11 -14.27
CA ASP A 795 -14.63 3.38 -13.77
C ASP A 795 -14.92 2.79 -12.38
N HIS A 796 -13.95 2.11 -11.79
CA HIS A 796 -13.99 1.51 -10.45
C HIS A 796 -13.19 2.39 -9.46
N ASP A 797 -12.15 1.85 -8.80
CA ASP A 797 -11.34 2.60 -7.86
C ASP A 797 -10.54 3.68 -8.58
N SER A 798 -10.33 4.82 -7.91
CA SER A 798 -9.39 5.81 -8.42
C SER A 798 -7.97 5.47 -8.02
N GLU A 799 -7.05 5.61 -8.97
CA GLU A 799 -5.65 5.20 -8.83
C GLU A 799 -4.72 6.19 -9.54
N ILE A 800 -3.45 6.24 -9.11
CA ILE A 800 -2.38 6.94 -9.82
C ILE A 800 -1.17 6.03 -10.00
N ALA A 801 -0.47 6.19 -11.11
CA ALA A 801 0.83 5.55 -11.36
C ALA A 801 1.70 6.43 -12.24
N VAL A 802 3.02 6.29 -12.11
CA VAL A 802 3.99 6.98 -12.96
C VAL A 802 4.76 5.98 -13.82
N VAL A 803 4.99 6.35 -15.08
CA VAL A 803 5.94 5.67 -15.97
C VAL A 803 7.24 6.48 -15.95
N ILE A 804 8.33 5.86 -15.54
CA ILE A 804 9.65 6.48 -15.34
C ILE A 804 10.63 5.93 -16.37
N GLU A 805 11.24 6.84 -17.11
CA GLU A 805 12.34 6.60 -18.04
C GLU A 805 13.52 7.49 -17.63
N ASP A 806 14.41 6.95 -16.80
CA ASP A 806 15.64 7.64 -16.41
C ASP A 806 16.75 7.37 -17.45
N HIS A 807 17.18 8.42 -18.13
CA HIS A 807 18.20 8.36 -19.18
C HIS A 807 19.64 8.31 -18.64
N THR A 808 19.82 8.35 -17.31
CA THR A 808 21.13 8.18 -16.68
C THR A 808 21.65 6.77 -16.94
N PRO A 809 22.75 6.59 -17.69
CA PRO A 809 23.19 5.27 -18.08
C PRO A 809 23.88 4.55 -16.92
N LEU A 810 23.62 3.25 -16.83
CA LEU A 810 24.36 2.32 -15.98
C LEU A 810 24.86 1.15 -16.83
N GLU A 811 26.16 0.89 -16.76
CA GLU A 811 26.75 -0.30 -17.36
C GLU A 811 26.24 -1.56 -16.65
N SER A 812 25.65 -2.47 -17.41
CA SER A 812 25.00 -3.68 -16.92
C SER A 812 25.28 -4.85 -17.86
N ARG A 813 24.59 -5.97 -17.63
CA ARG A 813 24.56 -7.11 -18.52
C ARG A 813 23.14 -7.58 -18.77
N MET A 814 22.92 -8.13 -19.95
CA MET A 814 21.65 -8.75 -20.33
C MET A 814 21.97 -9.97 -21.19
N ASN A 815 21.63 -11.15 -20.69
CA ASN A 815 21.92 -12.42 -21.37
C ASN A 815 23.43 -12.61 -21.68
N GLY A 816 24.28 -12.27 -20.71
CA GLY A 816 25.74 -12.33 -20.79
C GLY A 816 26.40 -11.21 -21.57
N GLN A 817 25.64 -10.44 -22.36
CA GLN A 817 26.16 -9.35 -23.19
C GLN A 817 26.21 -8.03 -22.42
N PRO A 818 27.17 -7.13 -22.72
CA PRO A 818 27.13 -5.76 -22.21
C PRO A 818 25.80 -5.09 -22.56
N TYR A 819 25.18 -4.44 -21.58
CA TYR A 819 23.89 -3.79 -21.73
C TYR A 819 23.87 -2.44 -21.03
N ARG A 820 23.40 -1.42 -21.75
CA ARG A 820 23.23 -0.07 -21.19
C ARG A 820 21.83 0.05 -20.61
N ALA A 821 21.77 -0.04 -19.29
CA ALA A 821 20.56 0.07 -18.48
C ALA A 821 20.32 1.51 -18.03
N SER A 822 19.12 1.78 -17.51
CA SER A 822 18.81 2.97 -16.72
C SER A 822 19.31 2.78 -15.29
N LYS A 823 19.96 3.82 -14.73
CA LYS A 823 20.44 3.79 -13.34
C LYS A 823 19.29 3.59 -12.36
N PHE A 824 18.17 4.31 -12.53
CA PHE A 824 17.00 4.17 -11.67
C PHE A 824 16.43 2.74 -11.71
N ALA A 825 16.06 2.25 -12.90
CA ALA A 825 15.40 0.95 -13.04
C ALA A 825 16.31 -0.21 -12.61
N ALA A 826 17.58 -0.19 -13.02
CA ALA A 826 18.53 -1.24 -12.66
C ALA A 826 18.83 -1.27 -11.16
N SER A 827 19.03 -0.10 -10.53
CA SER A 827 19.33 -0.06 -9.08
C SER A 827 18.14 -0.54 -8.24
N LEU A 828 16.92 -0.13 -8.58
CA LEU A 828 15.70 -0.61 -7.91
C LEU A 828 15.56 -2.13 -8.03
N ARG A 829 15.65 -2.67 -9.25
CA ARG A 829 15.50 -4.10 -9.50
C ARG A 829 16.59 -4.94 -8.82
N ARG A 830 17.84 -4.46 -8.78
CA ARG A 830 18.93 -5.14 -8.05
C ARG A 830 18.71 -5.09 -6.54
N GLN A 831 18.26 -3.96 -6.00
CA GLN A 831 17.94 -3.83 -4.58
C GLN A 831 16.88 -4.85 -4.16
N ILE A 832 15.78 -4.94 -4.91
CA ILE A 832 14.69 -5.87 -4.64
C ILE A 832 15.17 -7.33 -4.73
N PHE A 833 15.93 -7.68 -5.77
CA PHE A 833 16.42 -9.06 -5.92
C PHE A 833 17.36 -9.45 -4.79
N ARG A 834 18.23 -8.53 -4.36
CA ARG A 834 19.12 -8.77 -3.23
C ARG A 834 18.34 -8.91 -1.93
N LYS A 835 17.26 -8.14 -1.73
CA LYS A 835 16.37 -8.30 -0.57
C LYS A 835 15.77 -9.70 -0.53
N HIS A 836 15.10 -10.10 -1.61
CA HIS A 836 14.38 -11.38 -1.69
C HIS A 836 15.31 -12.60 -1.57
N LEU A 837 16.59 -12.46 -2.00
CA LEU A 837 17.63 -13.49 -1.89
C LEU A 837 18.44 -13.46 -0.57
N GLY A 838 18.19 -12.50 0.32
CA GLY A 838 18.96 -12.35 1.57
C GLY A 838 20.41 -11.86 1.36
N LEU A 839 20.65 -11.14 0.26
CA LEU A 839 21.94 -10.55 -0.13
C LEU A 839 22.08 -9.08 0.30
N LEU A 840 21.20 -8.60 1.16
CA LEU A 840 21.31 -7.33 1.86
C LEU A 840 21.63 -7.57 3.32
N LYS A 841 22.36 -6.63 3.94
CA LYS A 841 22.52 -6.60 5.40
C LYS A 841 21.19 -6.23 6.04
N SER A 842 20.99 -6.68 7.28
CA SER A 842 19.88 -6.21 8.12
C SER A 842 19.87 -4.68 8.20
N GLN A 843 18.71 -4.07 8.00
CA GLN A 843 18.56 -2.62 7.96
C GLN A 843 18.48 -2.05 9.38
N ASN A 844 19.33 -1.06 9.67
CA ASN A 844 19.23 -0.27 10.88
C ASN A 844 18.17 0.82 10.70
N TYR A 845 17.00 0.62 11.29
CA TYR A 845 15.89 1.56 11.18
C TYR A 845 16.05 2.83 12.02
N GLU A 846 16.93 2.85 13.03
CA GLU A 846 17.22 4.06 13.80
C GLU A 846 18.06 5.07 13.00
N SER A 847 18.72 4.61 11.93
CA SER A 847 19.50 5.44 11.02
C SER A 847 19.55 4.82 9.63
N PRO A 848 18.50 5.03 8.79
CA PRO A 848 18.43 4.48 7.43
C PRO A 848 19.45 5.13 6.46
N GLY A 849 20.23 6.10 6.92
CA GLY A 849 21.29 6.76 6.15
C GLY A 849 20.75 7.49 4.91
N PRO A 850 21.56 7.64 3.84
CA PRO A 850 21.14 8.30 2.61
C PRO A 850 19.87 7.71 1.99
N ASN A 851 19.60 6.41 2.20
CA ASN A 851 18.41 5.75 1.66
C ASN A 851 17.10 6.15 2.36
N GLY A 852 17.17 6.78 3.53
CA GLY A 852 16.00 7.38 4.20
C GLY A 852 15.77 8.86 3.91
N GLU A 853 16.68 9.52 3.19
CA GLU A 853 16.54 10.95 2.86
C GLU A 853 15.58 11.16 1.68
N PRO A 854 14.89 12.32 1.56
CA PRO A 854 14.16 12.71 0.36
C PRO A 854 15.06 12.85 -0.88
N VAL A 855 14.43 13.12 -2.03
CA VAL A 855 15.13 13.54 -3.26
C VAL A 855 16.06 14.72 -2.98
N GLY A 856 17.26 14.68 -3.58
CA GLY A 856 18.38 15.59 -3.31
C GLY A 856 19.58 14.88 -2.69
N VAL A 857 19.33 13.74 -2.03
CA VAL A 857 20.35 12.79 -1.59
C VAL A 857 20.15 11.48 -2.37
N PRO A 858 21.11 11.03 -3.19
CA PRO A 858 20.99 9.78 -3.94
C PRO A 858 20.82 8.55 -3.03
N ASN A 859 20.23 7.48 -3.55
CA ASN A 859 20.32 6.19 -2.89
C ASN A 859 21.78 5.76 -2.76
N ASP A 860 22.17 5.28 -1.58
CA ASP A 860 23.45 4.64 -1.35
C ASP A 860 23.37 3.19 -1.85
N TYR A 861 24.27 2.83 -2.76
CA TYR A 861 24.31 1.54 -3.44
C TYR A 861 25.76 1.12 -3.72
N ASP A 862 26.11 -0.10 -3.32
CA ASP A 862 27.44 -0.69 -3.39
C ASP A 862 27.72 -1.36 -4.76
N TYR A 863 27.75 -0.58 -5.84
CA TYR A 863 28.00 -1.08 -7.19
C TYR A 863 29.31 -1.89 -7.29
N GLY A 864 29.24 -3.05 -7.94
CA GLY A 864 30.39 -3.94 -8.12
C GLY A 864 30.72 -4.81 -6.90
N SER A 865 29.93 -4.78 -5.84
CA SER A 865 30.05 -5.77 -4.76
C SER A 865 29.77 -7.19 -5.26
N ARG A 866 30.17 -8.18 -4.47
CA ARG A 866 29.92 -9.59 -4.79
C ARG A 866 28.42 -9.83 -4.97
N GLU A 867 27.61 -9.27 -4.08
CA GLU A 867 26.16 -9.41 -4.06
C GLU A 867 25.50 -8.69 -5.25
N ASP A 868 25.99 -7.50 -5.64
CA ASP A 868 25.56 -6.79 -6.86
C ASP A 868 25.87 -7.61 -8.12
N SER A 869 27.04 -8.23 -8.19
CA SER A 869 27.49 -9.01 -9.35
C SER A 869 26.63 -10.25 -9.64
N VAL A 870 25.96 -10.79 -8.62
CA VAL A 870 25.09 -11.97 -8.75
C VAL A 870 23.76 -11.60 -9.41
N VAL A 871 23.28 -10.38 -9.20
CA VAL A 871 21.99 -9.91 -9.72
C VAL A 871 22.14 -8.95 -10.90
N ILE A 872 23.36 -8.64 -11.34
CA ILE A 872 23.61 -7.65 -12.41
C ILE A 872 22.90 -7.98 -13.73
N ASP A 873 22.77 -9.26 -14.06
CA ASP A 873 22.15 -9.75 -15.29
C ASP A 873 20.88 -10.55 -14.92
N PRO A 874 19.68 -9.97 -15.11
CA PRO A 874 18.43 -10.63 -14.74
C PRO A 874 18.09 -11.83 -15.64
N LEU A 875 18.84 -12.03 -16.74
CA LEU A 875 18.72 -13.19 -17.58
C LEU A 875 19.84 -14.21 -17.32
N ALA A 876 20.93 -13.92 -16.59
CA ALA A 876 22.01 -14.90 -16.47
C ALA A 876 21.53 -16.27 -15.97
N GLU A 877 22.04 -17.35 -16.55
CA GLU A 877 21.64 -18.71 -16.14
C GLU A 877 21.96 -18.96 -14.66
N GLY A 878 23.14 -18.53 -14.21
CA GLY A 878 23.52 -18.62 -12.80
C GLY A 878 22.58 -17.85 -11.86
N PHE A 879 22.04 -16.71 -12.31
CA PHE A 879 21.04 -15.96 -11.55
C PHE A 879 19.73 -16.76 -11.43
N HIS A 880 19.21 -17.31 -12.54
CA HIS A 880 17.98 -18.11 -12.49
C HIS A 880 18.12 -19.40 -11.70
N VAL A 881 19.28 -20.07 -11.76
CA VAL A 881 19.57 -21.23 -10.91
C VAL A 881 19.49 -20.82 -9.44
N LEU A 882 20.21 -19.77 -9.04
CA LEU A 882 20.16 -19.25 -7.67
C LEU A 882 18.73 -18.88 -7.23
N TRP A 883 18.02 -18.11 -8.05
CA TRP A 883 16.65 -17.66 -7.76
C TRP A 883 15.71 -18.84 -7.51
N ASN A 884 15.72 -19.82 -8.41
CA ASN A 884 14.83 -20.98 -8.33
C ASN A 884 15.23 -21.95 -7.21
N GLU A 885 16.52 -22.22 -7.04
CA GLU A 885 17.01 -23.10 -5.98
C GLU A 885 16.76 -22.50 -4.59
N GLN A 886 16.91 -21.18 -4.43
CA GLN A 886 16.60 -20.51 -3.17
C GLN A 886 15.10 -20.54 -2.87
N ALA A 887 14.26 -20.21 -3.85
CA ALA A 887 12.80 -20.28 -3.71
C ALA A 887 12.34 -21.69 -3.30
N LYS A 888 12.87 -22.71 -3.98
CA LYS A 888 12.58 -24.11 -3.69
C LYS A 888 13.06 -24.53 -2.30
N THR A 889 14.31 -24.21 -1.96
CA THR A 889 14.90 -24.57 -0.66
C THR A 889 14.10 -23.97 0.48
N ASN A 890 13.77 -22.68 0.38
CA ASN A 890 12.93 -22.00 1.37
C ASN A 890 11.55 -22.67 1.47
N THR A 891 10.90 -22.96 0.34
CA THR A 891 9.59 -23.64 0.30
C THR A 891 9.63 -24.99 0.99
N ASP A 892 10.63 -25.83 0.70
CA ASP A 892 10.80 -27.15 1.30
C ASP A 892 11.05 -27.06 2.82
N VAL A 893 11.86 -26.09 3.26
CA VAL A 893 12.12 -25.86 4.69
C VAL A 893 10.85 -25.39 5.40
N PHE A 894 10.14 -24.39 4.87
CA PHE A 894 8.91 -23.91 5.49
C PHE A 894 7.82 -25.00 5.53
N ALA A 895 7.66 -25.77 4.45
CA ALA A 895 6.77 -26.92 4.39
C ALA A 895 7.09 -27.94 5.49
N LYS A 896 8.36 -28.28 5.67
CA LYS A 896 8.80 -29.25 6.68
C LYS A 896 8.67 -28.74 8.12
N VAL A 897 9.01 -27.47 8.38
CA VAL A 897 9.09 -26.92 9.75
C VAL A 897 7.71 -26.49 10.25
N PHE A 898 6.90 -25.83 9.42
CA PHE A 898 5.72 -25.10 9.86
C PHE A 898 4.41 -25.56 9.19
N HIS A 899 4.47 -26.41 8.17
CA HIS A 899 3.30 -26.88 7.41
C HIS A 899 2.36 -25.73 6.97
N PRO A 900 2.86 -24.63 6.38
CA PRO A 900 2.01 -23.52 5.97
C PRO A 900 1.03 -23.96 4.87
N VAL A 901 -0.09 -23.27 4.82
CA VAL A 901 -0.98 -23.23 3.65
C VAL A 901 -0.98 -21.80 3.10
N PRO A 902 -1.09 -21.63 1.78
CA PRO A 902 -1.22 -22.65 0.73
C PRO A 902 0.09 -23.41 0.42
N TYR A 903 -0.04 -24.67 -0.02
CA TYR A 903 1.07 -25.57 -0.37
C TYR A 903 0.68 -26.52 -1.51
N ASP A 904 1.58 -26.76 -2.47
CA ASP A 904 1.30 -27.59 -3.66
C ASP A 904 1.03 -29.07 -3.36
N GLY A 905 1.44 -29.55 -2.19
CA GLY A 905 1.10 -30.90 -1.71
C GLY A 905 -0.36 -31.03 -1.25
N VAL A 906 -1.08 -29.92 -1.05
CA VAL A 906 -2.49 -29.90 -0.63
C VAL A 906 -3.37 -29.67 -1.86
N ARG A 907 -3.87 -30.75 -2.48
CA ARG A 907 -4.59 -30.66 -3.77
C ARG A 907 -6.09 -30.61 -3.65
N ASN A 908 -6.62 -31.02 -2.51
CA ASN A 908 -8.05 -31.06 -2.19
C ASN A 908 -8.29 -30.83 -0.69
N TRP A 909 -9.55 -30.73 -0.26
CA TRP A 909 -9.87 -30.49 1.15
C TRP A 909 -9.48 -31.64 2.08
N LYS A 910 -9.37 -32.87 1.56
CA LYS A 910 -8.89 -34.00 2.37
C LYS A 910 -7.40 -33.83 2.69
N ASP A 911 -6.60 -33.46 1.70
CA ASP A 911 -5.17 -33.16 1.92
C ASP A 911 -5.01 -31.96 2.87
N TYR A 912 -5.90 -30.97 2.79
CA TYR A 912 -5.91 -29.82 3.72
C TYR A 912 -6.12 -30.26 5.17
N ASP A 913 -7.06 -31.17 5.38
CA ASP A 913 -7.37 -31.70 6.71
C ASP A 913 -6.16 -32.46 7.28
N GLU A 914 -5.53 -33.31 6.46
CA GLU A 914 -4.37 -34.12 6.82
C GLU A 914 -3.11 -33.28 7.08
N TRP A 915 -2.88 -32.23 6.28
CA TRP A 915 -1.68 -31.39 6.31
C TRP A 915 -1.75 -30.26 7.34
N TYR A 916 -2.93 -29.64 7.50
CA TYR A 916 -3.09 -28.37 8.22
C TYR A 916 -4.13 -28.45 9.35
N GLU A 917 -5.39 -28.82 9.07
CA GLU A 917 -6.47 -28.73 10.08
C GLU A 917 -6.20 -29.66 11.27
N ASN A 918 -5.71 -30.89 11.05
CA ASN A 918 -5.38 -31.82 12.13
C ASN A 918 -4.27 -31.30 13.07
N HIS A 919 -3.42 -30.39 12.59
CA HIS A 919 -2.30 -29.83 13.35
C HIS A 919 -2.68 -28.54 14.06
N PHE A 920 -3.48 -27.68 13.43
CA PHE A 920 -3.68 -26.29 13.84
C PHE A 920 -5.14 -25.88 14.12
N ALA A 921 -6.12 -26.79 14.00
CA ALA A 921 -7.54 -26.47 14.17
C ALA A 921 -7.81 -25.60 15.41
N LEU A 922 -8.40 -24.43 15.19
CA LEU A 922 -8.77 -23.54 16.28
C LEU A 922 -9.98 -24.11 17.05
N PRO A 923 -10.08 -23.87 18.36
CA PRO A 923 -11.26 -24.24 19.14
C PRO A 923 -12.50 -23.53 18.57
N ASP A 924 -13.57 -24.28 18.29
CA ASP A 924 -14.83 -23.69 17.87
C ASP A 924 -15.75 -23.48 19.10
N PRO A 925 -16.09 -22.22 19.46
CA PRO A 925 -17.03 -21.95 20.54
C PRO A 925 -18.42 -22.56 20.32
N LYS A 926 -18.80 -22.79 19.05
CA LYS A 926 -20.09 -23.33 18.62
C LYS A 926 -20.07 -24.85 18.51
N ASP A 927 -18.91 -25.49 18.34
CA ASP A 927 -18.75 -26.94 18.32
C ASP A 927 -17.67 -27.43 19.31
N LYS A 928 -18.12 -27.78 20.52
CA LYS A 928 -17.26 -28.32 21.58
C LYS A 928 -16.65 -29.69 21.26
N ASN A 929 -17.13 -30.39 20.23
CA ASN A 929 -16.58 -31.67 19.81
C ASN A 929 -15.54 -31.51 18.68
N LYS A 930 -15.33 -30.29 18.15
CA LYS A 930 -14.29 -30.04 17.16
C LYS A 930 -12.92 -30.30 17.79
N LYS A 931 -12.11 -31.14 17.13
CA LYS A 931 -10.74 -31.42 17.58
C LYS A 931 -9.94 -30.12 17.54
N VAL A 932 -9.30 -29.80 18.65
CA VAL A 932 -8.34 -28.69 18.73
C VAL A 932 -6.99 -29.18 18.21
N GLY A 933 -6.33 -28.35 17.41
CA GLY A 933 -5.01 -28.58 16.88
C GLY A 933 -3.99 -28.81 17.99
N LYS A 934 -2.97 -29.61 17.68
CA LYS A 934 -1.85 -29.90 18.60
C LYS A 934 -0.89 -28.71 18.72
N TYR A 935 -0.84 -27.85 17.70
CA TYR A 935 0.10 -26.75 17.56
C TYR A 935 -0.64 -25.44 17.29
N LYS A 936 -0.01 -24.31 17.61
CA LYS A 936 -0.51 -22.98 17.24
C LYS A 936 -0.23 -22.69 15.78
N VAL A 937 -1.14 -22.00 15.11
CA VAL A 937 -0.99 -21.60 13.71
C VAL A 937 0.34 -20.84 13.52
N GLY A 938 1.13 -21.24 12.53
CA GLY A 938 2.42 -20.61 12.21
C GLY A 938 3.59 -21.07 13.07
N HIS A 939 3.37 -21.90 14.10
CA HIS A 939 4.44 -22.47 14.93
C HIS A 939 4.94 -23.81 14.38
N VAL A 940 6.09 -24.26 14.90
CA VAL A 940 6.75 -25.49 14.48
C VAL A 940 5.89 -26.73 14.76
N VAL A 941 5.78 -27.60 13.76
CA VAL A 941 5.17 -28.93 13.90
C VAL A 941 6.19 -29.88 14.54
N SER A 942 6.30 -29.84 15.86
CA SER A 942 7.43 -30.44 16.60
C SER A 942 7.57 -31.96 16.46
N GLU A 943 6.51 -32.68 16.07
CA GLU A 943 6.57 -34.13 15.83
C GLU A 943 7.44 -34.53 14.64
N MET A 944 7.73 -33.58 13.73
CA MET A 944 8.65 -33.78 12.61
C MET A 944 10.13 -33.74 13.03
N PHE A 945 10.41 -33.40 14.30
CA PHE A 945 11.76 -33.13 14.81
C PHE A 945 12.03 -33.90 16.12
N PRO A 946 12.13 -35.25 16.08
CA PRO A 946 12.39 -36.05 17.27
C PRO A 946 13.76 -35.76 17.91
N GLY A 947 14.73 -35.20 17.17
CA GLY A 947 16.00 -34.70 17.71
C GLY A 947 15.91 -33.30 18.32
N GLY A 948 14.72 -32.71 18.38
CA GLY A 948 14.41 -31.44 19.03
C GLY A 948 14.93 -30.22 18.27
N VAL A 949 15.15 -29.13 19.01
CA VAL A 949 15.41 -27.79 18.45
C VAL A 949 16.64 -27.72 17.54
N ARG A 950 17.63 -28.59 17.76
CA ARG A 950 18.83 -28.65 16.94
C ARG A 950 18.50 -29.03 15.48
N GLU A 951 17.54 -29.92 15.26
CA GLU A 951 17.10 -30.29 13.92
C GLU A 951 16.29 -29.16 13.27
N VAL A 952 15.44 -28.48 14.03
CA VAL A 952 14.71 -27.29 13.57
C VAL A 952 15.67 -26.20 13.10
N LYS A 953 16.69 -25.86 13.91
CA LYS A 953 17.72 -24.88 13.55
C LYS A 953 18.56 -25.30 12.35
N GLU A 954 18.85 -26.59 12.20
CA GLU A 954 19.57 -27.08 11.02
C GLU A 954 18.75 -26.88 9.75
N GLU A 955 17.44 -27.12 9.77
CA GLU A 955 16.56 -26.80 8.64
C GLU A 955 16.47 -25.29 8.39
N LEU A 956 16.20 -24.49 9.43
CA LEU A 956 16.09 -23.02 9.30
C LEU A 956 17.40 -22.35 8.84
N SER A 957 18.56 -22.95 9.12
CA SER A 957 19.87 -22.43 8.67
C SER A 957 20.05 -22.44 7.14
N LYS A 958 19.22 -23.22 6.43
CA LYS A 958 19.22 -23.30 4.97
C LYS A 958 18.45 -22.15 4.31
N VAL A 959 17.61 -21.45 5.08
CA VAL A 959 16.81 -20.34 4.57
C VAL A 959 17.70 -19.13 4.33
N ARG A 960 17.59 -18.53 3.14
CA ARG A 960 18.17 -17.22 2.80
C ARG A 960 17.12 -16.37 2.12
N GLY A 961 17.05 -15.11 2.54
CA GLY A 961 16.00 -14.19 2.10
C GLY A 961 14.60 -14.71 2.40
N THR A 962 13.64 -14.24 1.62
CA THR A 962 12.21 -14.48 1.83
C THR A 962 11.52 -15.14 0.65
N LEU A 963 12.21 -15.33 -0.47
CA LEU A 963 11.63 -15.88 -1.70
C LEU A 963 11.16 -17.33 -1.52
N VAL A 964 9.93 -17.64 -1.94
CA VAL A 964 9.34 -19.00 -1.99
C VAL A 964 8.60 -19.22 -3.32
N GLU A 965 8.36 -20.47 -3.69
CA GLU A 965 7.57 -20.80 -4.89
C GLU A 965 6.09 -20.46 -4.65
N MET A 966 5.42 -19.96 -5.70
CA MET A 966 3.97 -19.75 -5.64
C MET A 966 3.24 -21.11 -5.73
N PRO A 967 2.35 -21.46 -4.79
CA PRO A 967 1.67 -22.75 -4.78
C PRO A 967 0.51 -22.78 -5.78
N LEU A 968 0.83 -23.06 -7.05
CA LEU A 968 -0.10 -23.06 -8.18
C LEU A 968 -1.00 -24.31 -8.27
N LEU A 969 -0.70 -25.36 -7.49
CA LEU A 969 -1.44 -26.62 -7.43
C LEU A 969 -2.30 -26.76 -6.17
N PHE A 970 -2.25 -25.79 -5.26
CA PHE A 970 -3.07 -25.77 -4.06
C PHE A 970 -4.57 -25.84 -4.39
N LEU A 971 -5.27 -26.80 -3.79
CA LEU A 971 -6.70 -27.07 -4.00
C LEU A 971 -7.12 -27.18 -5.48
N LYS A 972 -6.22 -27.61 -6.38
CA LYS A 972 -6.49 -27.69 -7.82
C LYS A 972 -7.60 -28.68 -8.19
N GLU A 973 -7.91 -29.64 -7.31
CA GLU A 973 -8.96 -30.64 -7.52
C GLU A 973 -10.32 -30.18 -6.97
N GLU A 974 -10.40 -28.97 -6.42
CA GLU A 974 -11.59 -28.39 -5.81
C GLU A 974 -12.02 -27.13 -6.54
N ASP A 975 -13.32 -26.87 -6.47
CA ASP A 975 -13.89 -25.54 -6.70
C ASP A 975 -13.72 -24.77 -5.37
N ILE A 976 -12.77 -23.83 -5.36
CA ILE A 976 -12.31 -23.19 -4.13
C ILE A 976 -13.38 -22.20 -3.66
N ALA A 977 -14.05 -21.53 -4.59
CA ALA A 977 -15.10 -20.57 -4.29
C ALA A 977 -16.48 -21.08 -4.72
N LYS A 978 -17.07 -21.96 -3.89
CA LYS A 978 -18.46 -22.42 -4.10
C LYS A 978 -19.44 -21.24 -4.21
N GLU A 979 -20.16 -21.16 -5.33
CA GLU A 979 -21.22 -20.16 -5.55
C GLU A 979 -22.18 -20.05 -4.35
N GLY A 980 -22.44 -18.82 -3.90
CA GLY A 980 -23.21 -18.53 -2.68
C GLY A 980 -23.86 -17.14 -2.69
N ILE A 981 -24.43 -16.71 -1.56
CA ILE A 981 -25.11 -15.40 -1.47
C ILE A 981 -24.10 -14.24 -1.57
N SER A 982 -22.85 -14.44 -1.13
CA SER A 982 -21.76 -13.45 -1.18
C SER A 982 -20.90 -13.50 -2.46
N LEU A 983 -20.84 -14.64 -3.16
CA LEU A 983 -20.20 -14.77 -4.48
C LEU A 983 -21.23 -15.28 -5.50
N ASN A 984 -21.68 -14.37 -6.35
CA ASN A 984 -22.62 -14.64 -7.44
C ASN A 984 -22.40 -13.63 -8.57
N ALA A 985 -23.12 -13.81 -9.68
CA ALA A 985 -23.03 -12.96 -10.88
C ALA A 985 -23.20 -11.43 -10.65
N PHE A 986 -23.64 -11.00 -9.46
CA PHE A 986 -23.77 -9.57 -9.09
C PHE A 986 -22.65 -9.06 -8.18
N THR A 987 -21.92 -9.94 -7.49
CA THR A 987 -20.82 -9.60 -6.59
C THR A 987 -19.45 -10.01 -7.12
N GLU A 988 -19.39 -10.79 -8.20
CA GLU A 988 -18.16 -11.19 -8.89
C GLU A 988 -17.25 -10.00 -9.23
N ASP A 989 -17.81 -8.91 -9.81
CA ASP A 989 -17.06 -7.69 -10.16
C ASP A 989 -16.42 -6.99 -8.93
N VAL A 990 -16.86 -7.29 -7.69
CA VAL A 990 -16.24 -6.76 -6.46
C VAL A 990 -14.86 -7.36 -6.20
N TYR A 991 -14.65 -8.60 -6.66
CA TYR A 991 -13.46 -9.41 -6.38
C TYR A 991 -12.46 -9.45 -7.54
N THR A 992 -12.74 -8.75 -8.64
CA THR A 992 -12.00 -8.87 -9.92
C THR A 992 -11.11 -7.72 -10.30
#